data_AF-A0A9P7JHB8-F1
#
_entry.id   AF-A0A9P7JHB8-F1
#
_cell.length_a   1.000
_cell.length_b   1.000
_cell.length_c   1.000
_cell.angle_alpha   90.00
_cell.angle_beta   90.00
_cell.angle_gamma   90.00
#
_symmetry.space_group_name_H-M   'P 1'
#
loop_
_entity.id
_entity.type
_entity.pdbx_description
1 polymer ?
#
loop_
_entity_poly.entity_id
_entity_poly.type
_entity_poly.pdbx_seq_one_letter_code
_entity_poly.pdbx_strand_id
1 'polypeptide(L)'
;MQPDSGDTTNALLVQLIQVTVHGSSAIPDISNLSSTTRYPSSTAWAQTLAYIALALSILAAFGAVVGKQCLYSFEAARKRGGSLEESGTRRQTNLDGLQYLRLRTCLLAFLMFLQVALLFFSVSLCLKTWTDPLSTFVVTVCTAAFVVLFYAGSIFLLAWWQDNPVPISRTELVRAISEKFCRAITSTSSPTPNKSSPIPDKSTPIRWILETSTNQGAVEAAVAMVHLTQWLPNLDVSAAFERLRDNFEANYDKEELYVKFGKAMAHFCIQPVKIDKALVDKLFRHDNFPLIRSRFIRDAFTACYDAYCHLNKTPPLEEDMRRKHRASARTALRTMVVHGLDFHLSLPDNETLIWNGNLCWSDSDGRKPDCEEFDWLVDYLADEVGYDKADETGDALLALSAIRGLGSPAKQSSYINSLICCMNHRKPSRVRYAALRTVYEVRDELVSITSSSKLPDIDAKLLDKLSAALREVMDPKYDDRINASRDLKYIDIILTMTKNDEWCRRLADNYHLQQCISLVTVDGVQMYDRNAGFHLTVIIGRLYTPSKNKVAFYPCRTQIDPWWKLIKNTWMHTRHYVGNDEYIDGIPALVTATRSRIFSGERPADVTRKVQEALHDLQNPDRQATFVQSGVAQAAIDAAIHSVQGLYNYLHGMVE
;
A
#
# COMPACT_ATOMS: atom_id res chain seq x y z
N MET A 1 -25.50 51.05 -48.57
CA MET A 1 -25.20 52.29 -49.31
C MET A 1 -26.49 52.72 -49.96
N GLN A 2 -27.00 53.88 -49.55
CA GLN A 2 -28.20 54.48 -50.12
C GLN A 2 -27.86 54.94 -51.56
N PRO A 3 -28.74 54.80 -52.55
CA PRO A 3 -28.46 55.28 -53.91
C PRO A 3 -28.14 56.77 -53.83
N ASP A 4 -27.15 57.22 -54.60
CA ASP A 4 -26.81 58.63 -54.66
C ASP A 4 -28.03 59.38 -55.19
N SER A 5 -28.60 60.27 -54.37
CA SER A 5 -29.74 61.09 -54.74
C SER A 5 -29.43 61.97 -55.96
N GLY A 6 -28.14 62.20 -56.26
CA GLY A 6 -27.68 62.90 -57.45
C GLY A 6 -28.06 62.19 -58.76
N ASP A 7 -27.94 60.86 -58.82
CA ASP A 7 -28.20 60.11 -60.06
C ASP A 7 -29.70 60.03 -60.37
N THR A 8 -30.53 59.93 -59.33
CA THR A 8 -32.00 59.96 -59.49
C THR A 8 -32.48 61.36 -59.87
N THR A 9 -31.86 62.41 -59.32
CA THR A 9 -32.18 63.79 -59.67
C THR A 9 -31.76 64.13 -61.09
N ASN A 10 -30.59 63.67 -61.54
CA ASN A 10 -30.10 63.87 -62.91
C ASN A 10 -30.95 63.13 -63.94
N ALA A 11 -31.39 61.89 -63.66
CA ALA A 11 -32.29 61.14 -64.53
C ALA A 11 -33.68 61.82 -64.67
N LEU A 12 -34.21 62.35 -63.56
CA LEU A 12 -35.47 63.10 -63.58
C LEU A 12 -35.34 64.45 -64.31
N LEU A 13 -34.20 65.13 -64.18
CA LEU A 13 -33.92 66.39 -64.89
C LEU A 13 -33.82 66.18 -66.40
N VAL A 14 -33.19 65.08 -66.84
CA VAL A 14 -33.13 64.72 -68.28
C VAL A 14 -34.52 64.37 -68.82
N GLN A 15 -35.36 63.67 -68.05
CA GLN A 15 -36.75 63.42 -68.44
C GLN A 15 -37.57 64.71 -68.50
N LEU A 16 -37.39 65.63 -67.55
CA LEU A 16 -38.09 66.92 -67.55
C LEU A 16 -37.70 67.77 -68.78
N ILE A 17 -36.42 67.75 -69.15
CA ILE A 17 -35.91 68.44 -70.35
C ILE A 17 -36.49 67.79 -71.63
N GLN A 18 -36.55 66.46 -71.72
CA GLN A 18 -37.15 65.78 -72.87
C GLN A 18 -38.65 66.07 -73.04
N VAL A 19 -39.42 66.12 -71.94
CA VAL A 19 -40.84 66.48 -71.96
C VAL A 19 -41.05 67.94 -72.38
N THR A 20 -40.13 68.83 -71.98
CA THR A 20 -40.21 70.26 -72.31
C THR A 20 -39.84 70.55 -73.78
N VAL A 21 -38.94 69.76 -74.38
CA VAL A 21 -38.43 69.99 -75.75
C VAL A 21 -39.29 69.34 -76.84
N HIS A 22 -40.07 68.29 -76.56
CA HIS A 22 -40.82 67.54 -77.61
C HIS A 22 -42.35 67.66 -77.53
N GLY A 23 -42.89 68.40 -76.55
CA GLY A 23 -44.34 68.59 -76.41
C GLY A 23 -45.07 67.31 -75.97
N SER A 24 -46.26 67.48 -75.40
CA SER A 24 -47.00 66.47 -74.61
C SER A 24 -47.45 65.19 -75.34
N SER A 25 -46.95 64.92 -76.55
CA SER A 25 -47.31 63.76 -77.39
C SER A 25 -46.21 62.69 -77.49
N ALA A 26 -45.12 62.80 -76.73
CA ALA A 26 -44.17 61.70 -76.53
C ALA A 26 -44.18 61.29 -75.05
N ILE A 27 -45.17 60.49 -74.65
CA ILE A 27 -45.17 59.75 -73.38
C ILE A 27 -44.21 58.58 -73.55
N PRO A 28 -43.04 58.53 -72.88
CA PRO A 28 -42.29 57.29 -72.78
C PRO A 28 -43.06 56.37 -71.84
N ASP A 29 -43.25 55.14 -72.29
CA ASP A 29 -43.90 54.04 -71.59
C ASP A 29 -43.45 53.94 -70.11
N ILE A 30 -44.32 54.33 -69.17
CA ILE A 30 -44.07 54.28 -67.71
C ILE A 30 -43.93 52.81 -67.23
N SER A 31 -44.28 51.84 -68.08
CA SER A 31 -44.11 50.41 -67.84
C SER A 31 -42.64 49.95 -67.77
N ASN A 32 -41.67 50.76 -68.24
CA ASN A 32 -40.24 50.44 -68.15
C ASN A 32 -39.52 51.02 -66.91
N LEU A 33 -40.23 51.71 -66.01
CA LEU A 33 -39.67 52.19 -64.73
C LEU A 33 -39.69 51.12 -63.63
N SER A 34 -40.36 49.98 -63.85
CA SER A 34 -40.07 48.74 -63.12
C SER A 34 -38.80 48.08 -63.67
N SER A 35 -37.71 48.85 -63.77
CA SER A 35 -36.38 48.27 -63.71
C SER A 35 -36.27 47.68 -62.30
N THR A 36 -36.59 46.39 -62.20
CA THR A 36 -36.19 45.56 -61.07
C THR A 36 -34.77 45.97 -60.77
N THR A 37 -34.53 46.60 -59.62
CA THR A 37 -33.19 46.88 -59.11
C THR A 37 -32.60 45.51 -58.82
N ARG A 38 -32.20 44.81 -59.89
CA ARG A 38 -31.55 43.53 -59.86
C ARG A 38 -30.15 43.90 -59.43
N TYR A 39 -30.00 44.10 -58.11
CA TYR A 39 -28.70 44.24 -57.48
C TYR A 39 -27.82 43.17 -58.10
N PRO A 40 -26.66 43.53 -58.68
CA PRO A 40 -25.78 42.53 -59.27
C PRO A 40 -25.55 41.48 -58.19
N SER A 41 -25.81 40.22 -58.51
CA SER A 41 -25.88 39.13 -57.52
C SER A 41 -24.63 39.09 -56.64
N SER A 42 -23.47 39.49 -57.18
CA SER A 42 -22.20 39.67 -56.47
C SER A 42 -22.28 40.59 -55.25
N THR A 43 -23.06 41.67 -55.30
CA THR A 43 -23.17 42.65 -54.19
C THR A 43 -23.96 42.07 -53.02
N ALA A 44 -25.05 41.35 -53.30
CA ALA A 44 -25.83 40.66 -52.27
C ALA A 44 -25.02 39.54 -51.59
N TRP A 45 -24.26 38.77 -52.37
CA TRP A 45 -23.36 37.74 -51.84
C TRP A 45 -22.21 38.32 -51.02
N ALA A 46 -21.56 39.40 -51.48
CA ALA A 46 -20.51 40.07 -50.73
C ALA A 46 -21.01 40.56 -49.37
N GLN A 47 -22.18 41.20 -49.34
CA GLN A 47 -22.76 41.70 -48.10
C GLN A 47 -23.18 40.57 -47.16
N THR A 48 -23.74 39.47 -47.68
CA THR A 48 -24.08 38.28 -46.91
C THR A 48 -22.84 37.63 -46.28
N LEU A 49 -21.75 37.47 -47.05
CA LEU A 49 -20.49 36.93 -46.54
C LEU A 49 -19.85 37.83 -45.47
N ALA A 50 -19.94 39.16 -45.62
CA ALA A 50 -19.46 40.10 -44.61
C ALA A 50 -20.24 39.97 -43.29
N TYR A 51 -21.58 39.81 -43.35
CA TYR A 51 -22.38 39.61 -42.14
C TYR A 51 -22.10 38.26 -41.46
N ILE A 52 -21.89 37.19 -42.23
CA ILE A 52 -21.50 35.88 -41.68
C ILE A 52 -20.12 35.98 -41.02
N ALA A 53 -19.15 36.62 -41.66
CA ALA A 53 -17.82 36.85 -41.08
C ALA A 53 -17.91 37.64 -39.76
N LEU A 54 -18.72 38.70 -39.73
CA LEU A 54 -18.94 39.49 -38.52
C LEU A 54 -19.56 38.66 -37.39
N ALA A 55 -20.61 37.87 -37.70
CA ALA A 55 -21.28 37.02 -36.71
C ALA A 55 -20.33 35.97 -36.11
N LEU A 56 -19.50 35.32 -36.94
CA LEU A 56 -18.51 34.35 -36.49
C LEU A 56 -17.40 34.99 -35.64
N SER A 57 -16.96 36.21 -36.00
CA SER A 57 -15.98 36.97 -35.21
C SER A 57 -16.52 37.35 -33.83
N ILE A 58 -17.78 37.80 -33.75
CA ILE A 58 -18.45 38.11 -32.48
C ILE A 58 -18.58 36.85 -31.62
N LEU A 59 -18.96 35.72 -32.21
CA LEU A 59 -19.06 34.44 -31.50
C LEU A 59 -17.71 33.99 -30.93
N ALA A 60 -16.63 34.10 -31.72
CA ALA A 60 -15.29 33.79 -31.27
C ALA A 60 -14.81 34.73 -30.14
N ALA A 61 -15.08 36.03 -30.27
CA ALA A 61 -14.76 37.03 -29.24
C ALA A 61 -15.51 36.76 -27.93
N PHE A 62 -16.79 36.42 -28.00
CA PHE A 62 -17.58 36.03 -26.83
C PHE A 62 -17.03 34.76 -26.17
N GLY A 63 -16.70 33.75 -26.97
CA GLY A 63 -16.04 32.52 -26.49
C GLY A 63 -14.72 32.80 -25.77
N ALA A 64 -13.90 33.72 -26.29
CA ALA A 64 -12.65 34.14 -25.66
C ALA A 64 -12.88 34.88 -24.34
N VAL A 65 -13.88 35.76 -24.26
CA VAL A 65 -14.25 36.46 -23.02
C VAL A 65 -14.75 35.47 -21.96
N VAL A 66 -15.60 34.52 -22.33
CA VAL A 66 -16.07 33.46 -21.43
C VAL A 66 -14.90 32.60 -20.94
N GLY A 67 -13.99 32.20 -21.83
CA GLY A 67 -12.79 31.47 -21.46
C GLY A 67 -11.91 32.23 -20.47
N LYS A 68 -11.70 33.54 -20.72
CA LYS A 68 -10.96 34.44 -19.83
C LYS A 68 -11.65 34.61 -18.47
N GLN A 69 -12.97 34.76 -18.44
CA GLN A 69 -13.73 34.85 -17.19
C GLN A 69 -13.68 33.54 -16.40
N CYS A 70 -13.74 32.38 -17.07
CA CYS A 70 -13.56 31.08 -16.42
C CYS A 70 -12.16 30.97 -15.78
N LEU A 71 -11.11 31.37 -16.50
CA LEU A 71 -9.74 31.39 -15.97
C LEU A 71 -9.58 32.35 -14.78
N TYR A 72 -10.15 33.55 -14.85
CA TYR A 72 -10.13 34.48 -13.73
C TYR A 72 -10.94 33.99 -12.53
N SER A 73 -12.06 33.29 -12.75
CA SER A 73 -12.81 32.67 -11.66
C SER A 73 -12.00 31.58 -10.95
N PHE A 74 -11.18 30.84 -11.71
CA PHE A 74 -10.26 29.84 -11.17
C PHE A 74 -9.12 30.50 -10.38
N GLU A 75 -8.54 31.58 -10.88
CA GLU A 75 -7.50 32.33 -10.18
C GLU A 75 -8.04 33.05 -8.92
N ALA A 76 -9.26 33.58 -8.98
CA ALA A 76 -9.93 34.20 -7.84
C ALA A 76 -10.24 33.17 -6.74
N ALA A 77 -10.62 31.94 -7.12
CA ALA A 77 -10.79 30.83 -6.18
C ALA A 77 -9.46 30.39 -5.52
N ARG A 78 -8.31 30.74 -6.10
CA ARG A 78 -6.99 30.53 -5.47
C ARG A 78 -6.67 31.56 -4.38
N LYS A 79 -7.17 32.79 -4.51
CA LYS A 79 -6.81 33.94 -3.64
C LYS A 79 -7.79 34.18 -2.48
N ARG A 80 -8.98 33.59 -2.49
CA ARG A 80 -10.01 33.79 -1.44
C ARG A 80 -9.81 32.78 -0.30
N GLY A 81 -9.40 33.26 0.87
CA GLY A 81 -9.10 32.45 2.07
C GLY A 81 -10.32 31.86 2.75
N GLY A 82 -10.94 30.83 2.14
CA GLY A 82 -11.90 29.95 2.81
C GLY A 82 -11.22 28.74 3.46
N SER A 83 -11.99 27.89 4.15
CA SER A 83 -11.51 26.60 4.66
C SER A 83 -10.84 25.80 3.54
N LEU A 84 -9.74 25.11 3.87
CA LEU A 84 -8.93 24.33 2.92
C LEU A 84 -9.74 23.20 2.26
N GLU A 85 -10.70 22.60 2.98
CA GLU A 85 -11.60 21.57 2.45
C GLU A 85 -12.57 22.14 1.41
N GLU A 86 -13.15 23.31 1.68
CA GLU A 86 -14.06 24.00 0.76
C GLU A 86 -13.32 24.46 -0.50
N SER A 87 -12.09 24.94 -0.32
CA SER A 87 -11.20 25.34 -1.41
C SER A 87 -10.80 24.15 -2.28
N GLY A 88 -10.49 22.99 -1.68
CA GLY A 88 -10.15 21.76 -2.40
C GLY A 88 -11.33 21.20 -3.19
N THR A 89 -12.50 21.09 -2.55
CA THR A 89 -13.73 20.58 -3.17
C THR A 89 -14.18 21.47 -4.34
N ARG A 90 -14.10 22.80 -4.16
CA ARG A 90 -14.43 23.77 -5.20
C ARG A 90 -13.44 23.74 -6.37
N ARG A 91 -12.15 23.47 -6.11
CA ARG A 91 -11.14 23.29 -7.16
C ARG A 91 -11.39 22.03 -7.98
N GLN A 92 -11.72 20.92 -7.33
CA GLN A 92 -12.04 19.68 -8.04
C GLN A 92 -13.31 19.83 -8.88
N THR A 93 -14.38 20.40 -8.30
CA THR A 93 -15.64 20.63 -9.04
C THR A 93 -15.42 21.55 -10.25
N ASN A 94 -14.57 22.57 -10.11
CA ASN A 94 -14.21 23.45 -11.22
C ASN A 94 -13.31 22.75 -12.26
N LEU A 95 -12.37 21.91 -11.84
CA LEU A 95 -11.51 21.13 -12.74
C LEU A 95 -12.33 20.09 -13.52
N ASP A 96 -13.22 19.37 -12.83
CA ASP A 96 -14.14 18.40 -13.43
C ASP A 96 -15.12 19.11 -14.35
N GLY A 97 -15.61 20.30 -13.97
CA GLY A 97 -16.38 21.17 -14.84
C GLY A 97 -15.60 21.57 -16.10
N LEU A 98 -14.33 21.95 -15.97
CA LEU A 98 -13.45 22.32 -17.09
C LEU A 98 -13.10 21.12 -18.01
N GLN A 99 -12.94 19.93 -17.45
CA GLN A 99 -12.72 18.68 -18.19
C GLN A 99 -14.01 18.22 -18.88
N TYR A 100 -15.15 18.31 -18.19
CA TYR A 100 -16.48 18.03 -18.72
C TYR A 100 -16.83 18.97 -19.88
N LEU A 101 -16.55 20.27 -19.73
CA LEU A 101 -16.71 21.30 -20.76
C LEU A 101 -15.67 21.18 -21.90
N ARG A 102 -14.70 20.26 -21.82
CA ARG A 102 -13.60 20.10 -22.79
C ARG A 102 -13.04 21.45 -23.24
N LEU A 103 -12.71 22.33 -22.29
CA LEU A 103 -12.35 23.72 -22.56
C LEU A 103 -11.28 23.88 -23.67
N ARG A 104 -10.32 22.95 -23.71
CA ARG A 104 -9.29 22.90 -24.78
C ARG A 104 -9.89 22.75 -26.17
N THR A 105 -10.91 21.91 -26.34
CA THR A 105 -11.61 21.70 -27.61
C THR A 105 -12.46 22.92 -27.98
N CYS A 106 -13.14 23.54 -27.02
CA CYS A 106 -13.93 24.74 -27.26
C CYS A 106 -13.05 25.95 -27.64
N LEU A 107 -11.93 26.17 -26.96
CA LEU A 107 -10.98 27.23 -27.30
C LEU A 107 -10.39 27.04 -28.70
N LEU A 108 -10.05 25.80 -29.07
CA LEU A 108 -9.60 25.49 -30.44
C LEU A 108 -10.70 25.79 -31.47
N ALA A 109 -11.95 25.45 -31.18
CA ALA A 109 -13.08 25.73 -32.07
C ALA A 109 -13.32 27.23 -32.26
N PHE A 110 -13.22 28.05 -31.20
CA PHE A 110 -13.34 29.51 -31.33
C PHE A 110 -12.22 30.12 -32.16
N LEU A 111 -10.99 29.62 -32.02
CA LEU A 111 -9.87 30.05 -32.86
C LEU A 111 -10.09 29.70 -34.34
N MET A 112 -10.64 28.52 -34.62
CA MET A 112 -11.03 28.11 -35.98
C MET A 112 -12.15 29.00 -36.55
N PHE A 113 -13.17 29.34 -35.75
CA PHE A 113 -14.23 30.26 -36.19
C PHE A 113 -13.70 31.66 -36.54
N LEU A 114 -12.71 32.16 -35.80
CA LEU A 114 -12.06 33.43 -36.11
C LEU A 114 -11.30 33.37 -37.44
N GLN A 115 -10.61 32.25 -37.72
CA GLN A 115 -9.91 32.06 -38.99
C GLN A 115 -10.89 31.97 -40.17
N VAL A 116 -12.00 31.24 -40.01
CA VAL A 116 -13.05 31.14 -41.03
C VAL A 116 -13.73 32.51 -41.27
N ALA A 117 -13.94 33.29 -40.21
CA ALA A 117 -14.47 34.65 -40.31
C ALA A 117 -13.54 35.55 -41.14
N LEU A 118 -12.22 35.52 -40.89
CA LEU A 118 -11.23 36.29 -41.65
C LEU A 118 -11.20 35.90 -43.13
N LEU A 119 -11.36 34.61 -43.44
CA LEU A 119 -11.44 34.13 -44.81
C LEU A 119 -12.69 34.65 -45.52
N PHE A 120 -13.87 34.52 -44.91
CA PHE A 120 -15.12 35.03 -45.50
C PHE A 120 -15.12 36.55 -45.65
N PHE A 121 -14.52 37.27 -44.71
CA PHE A 121 -14.33 38.72 -44.81
C PHE A 121 -13.43 39.09 -46.00
N SER A 122 -12.33 38.36 -46.18
CA SER A 122 -11.40 38.57 -47.30
C SER A 122 -12.07 38.30 -48.65
N VAL A 123 -12.83 37.20 -48.77
CA VAL A 123 -13.59 36.87 -49.99
C VAL A 123 -14.66 37.92 -50.28
N SER A 124 -15.35 38.42 -49.25
CA SER A 124 -16.31 39.51 -49.39
C SER A 124 -15.67 40.79 -49.94
N LEU A 125 -14.47 41.15 -49.45
CA LEU A 125 -13.71 42.28 -49.98
C LEU A 125 -13.32 42.07 -51.44
N CYS A 126 -12.79 40.90 -51.81
CA CYS A 126 -12.43 40.58 -53.20
C CYS A 126 -13.62 40.72 -54.16
N LEU A 127 -14.81 40.24 -53.75
CA LEU A 127 -16.03 40.34 -54.55
C LEU A 127 -16.49 41.79 -54.72
N LYS A 128 -16.28 42.63 -53.69
CA LYS A 128 -16.67 44.04 -53.71
C LYS A 128 -15.72 44.90 -54.53
N THR A 129 -14.42 44.63 -54.48
CA THR A 129 -13.39 45.41 -55.19
C THR A 129 -13.17 44.97 -56.64
N TRP A 130 -13.84 43.90 -57.10
CA TRP A 130 -13.72 43.40 -58.47
C TRP A 130 -14.09 44.43 -59.54
N THR A 131 -14.87 45.45 -59.19
CA THR A 131 -15.33 46.52 -60.10
C THR A 131 -14.60 47.85 -59.95
N ASP A 132 -13.66 47.97 -59.00
CA ASP A 132 -12.96 49.22 -58.69
C ASP A 132 -11.59 49.33 -59.39
N PRO A 133 -11.04 50.55 -59.55
CA PRO A 133 -9.77 50.78 -60.24
C PRO A 133 -8.59 50.02 -59.60
N LEU A 134 -7.67 49.57 -60.46
CA LEU A 134 -6.56 48.62 -60.27
C LEU A 134 -5.80 48.71 -58.92
N SER A 135 -5.70 49.89 -58.30
CA SER A 135 -5.01 50.10 -57.03
C SER A 135 -5.67 49.39 -55.83
N THR A 136 -7.01 49.42 -55.73
CA THR A 136 -7.75 48.76 -54.63
C THR A 136 -7.79 47.24 -54.78
N PHE A 137 -7.79 46.77 -56.03
CA PHE A 137 -7.74 45.36 -56.37
C PHE A 137 -6.43 44.71 -55.90
N VAL A 138 -5.27 45.33 -56.15
CA VAL A 138 -3.97 44.80 -55.73
C VAL A 138 -3.87 44.66 -54.20
N VAL A 139 -4.28 45.68 -53.45
CA VAL A 139 -4.27 45.65 -51.97
C VAL A 139 -5.15 44.51 -51.45
N THR A 140 -6.32 44.32 -52.05
CA THR A 140 -7.28 43.29 -51.63
C THR A 140 -6.77 41.89 -51.96
N VAL A 141 -6.16 41.68 -53.13
CA VAL A 141 -5.55 40.41 -53.52
C VAL A 141 -4.36 40.07 -52.63
N CYS A 142 -3.49 41.03 -52.31
CA CYS A 142 -2.37 40.82 -51.39
C CYS A 142 -2.86 40.45 -49.98
N THR A 143 -3.92 41.11 -49.49
CA THR A 143 -4.52 40.81 -48.19
C THR A 143 -5.14 39.41 -48.16
N ALA A 144 -5.87 39.03 -49.21
CA ALA A 144 -6.44 37.69 -49.33
C ALA A 144 -5.35 36.61 -49.43
N ALA A 145 -4.29 36.85 -50.20
CA ALA A 145 -3.14 35.95 -50.30
C ALA A 145 -2.44 35.78 -48.95
N PHE A 146 -2.27 36.86 -48.19
CA PHE A 146 -1.70 36.80 -46.84
C PHE A 146 -2.57 35.99 -45.88
N VAL A 147 -3.90 36.15 -45.91
CA VAL A 147 -4.83 35.36 -45.09
C VAL A 147 -4.79 33.87 -45.46
N VAL A 148 -4.72 33.55 -46.75
CA VAL A 148 -4.58 32.16 -47.21
C VAL A 148 -3.24 31.55 -46.79
N LEU A 149 -2.13 32.29 -46.94
CA LEU A 149 -0.81 31.85 -46.50
C LEU A 149 -0.74 31.66 -44.98
N PHE A 150 -1.32 32.59 -44.22
CA PHE A 150 -1.42 32.48 -42.76
C PHE A 150 -2.25 31.26 -42.35
N TYR A 151 -3.37 31.01 -43.04
CA TYR A 151 -4.22 29.84 -42.80
C TYR A 151 -3.48 28.53 -43.12
N ALA A 152 -2.86 28.43 -44.29
CA ALA A 152 -2.05 27.28 -44.69
C ALA A 152 -0.86 27.06 -43.74
N GLY A 153 -0.19 28.14 -43.32
CA GLY A 153 0.89 28.12 -42.34
C GLY A 153 0.42 27.64 -40.97
N SER A 154 -0.77 28.03 -40.53
CA SER A 154 -1.35 27.55 -39.25
C SER A 154 -1.70 26.06 -39.29
N ILE A 155 -2.24 25.56 -40.41
CA ILE A 155 -2.48 24.13 -40.64
C ILE A 155 -1.15 23.36 -40.66
N PHE A 156 -0.13 23.91 -41.31
CA PHE A 156 1.20 23.31 -41.38
C PHE A 156 1.89 23.28 -40.02
N LEU A 157 1.83 24.38 -39.24
CA LEU A 157 2.36 24.41 -37.87
C LEU A 157 1.65 23.39 -36.96
N LEU A 158 0.33 23.25 -37.08
CA LEU A 158 -0.41 22.22 -36.36
C LEU A 158 0.03 20.81 -36.77
N ALA A 159 0.28 20.58 -38.06
CA ALA A 159 0.77 19.30 -38.55
C ALA A 159 2.21 18.99 -38.11
N TRP A 160 3.06 20.01 -38.00
CA TRP A 160 4.48 19.89 -37.61
C TRP A 160 4.66 19.71 -36.10
N TRP A 161 3.79 20.31 -35.28
CA TRP A 161 3.88 20.21 -33.81
C TRP A 161 3.46 18.83 -33.28
N GLN A 162 2.96 17.94 -34.15
CA GLN A 162 2.36 16.65 -33.78
C GLN A 162 3.28 15.43 -33.99
N ASP A 163 4.53 15.63 -34.41
CA ASP A 163 5.56 14.57 -34.48
C ASP A 163 6.25 14.29 -33.11
N ASN A 164 5.55 14.56 -32.00
CA ASN A 164 5.89 14.09 -30.64
C ASN A 164 4.73 13.25 -30.07
N PRO A 165 5.00 12.26 -29.21
CA PRO A 165 4.55 10.89 -29.43
C PRO A 165 3.15 10.61 -28.86
N VAL A 166 2.09 10.72 -29.67
CA VAL A 166 0.90 9.82 -29.62
C VAL A 166 0.27 9.77 -31.02
N PRO A 167 0.08 8.59 -31.64
CA PRO A 167 -0.43 8.50 -33.00
C PRO A 167 -1.95 8.65 -33.01
N ILE A 168 -2.46 9.79 -33.47
CA ILE A 168 -3.87 9.95 -33.81
C ILE A 168 -3.94 10.29 -35.29
N SER A 169 -4.52 9.39 -36.09
CA SER A 169 -4.54 9.54 -37.55
C SER A 169 -5.33 10.79 -37.98
N ARG A 170 -4.79 11.53 -38.94
CA ARG A 170 -5.23 12.88 -39.35
C ARG A 170 -6.71 12.96 -39.78
N THR A 171 -7.32 11.85 -40.20
CA THR A 171 -8.73 11.79 -40.61
C THR A 171 -9.69 11.53 -39.45
N GLU A 172 -9.21 11.00 -38.32
CA GLU A 172 -10.00 10.76 -37.12
C GLU A 172 -10.31 12.06 -36.38
N LEU A 173 -9.38 13.02 -36.31
CA LEU A 173 -9.59 14.26 -35.54
C LEU A 173 -10.64 15.16 -36.19
N VAL A 174 -10.58 15.37 -37.51
CA VAL A 174 -11.54 16.21 -38.24
C VAL A 174 -12.91 15.54 -38.29
N ARG A 175 -12.96 14.21 -38.48
CA ARG A 175 -14.20 13.43 -38.44
C ARG A 175 -14.80 13.37 -37.04
N ALA A 176 -13.99 13.20 -36.00
CA ALA A 176 -14.45 13.17 -34.61
C ALA A 176 -14.90 14.55 -34.11
N ILE A 177 -14.27 15.64 -34.56
CA ILE A 177 -14.73 17.00 -34.23
C ILE A 177 -16.04 17.29 -34.97
N SER A 178 -16.14 16.95 -36.26
CA SER A 178 -17.36 17.09 -37.06
C SER A 178 -18.53 16.26 -36.51
N GLU A 179 -18.35 14.96 -36.27
CA GLU A 179 -19.39 14.07 -35.75
C GLU A 179 -19.81 14.41 -34.32
N LYS A 180 -18.87 14.86 -33.47
CA LYS A 180 -19.20 15.23 -32.08
C LYS A 180 -19.86 16.60 -32.00
N PHE A 181 -19.51 17.54 -32.88
CA PHE A 181 -20.17 18.83 -32.98
C PHE A 181 -21.59 18.70 -33.54
N CYS A 182 -21.78 17.89 -34.59
CA CYS A 182 -23.10 17.58 -35.13
C CYS A 182 -24.00 16.86 -34.10
N ARG A 183 -23.45 15.95 -33.28
CA ARG A 183 -24.18 15.31 -32.18
C ARG A 183 -24.56 16.28 -31.06
N ALA A 184 -23.68 17.22 -30.69
CA ALA A 184 -23.96 18.21 -29.65
C ALA A 184 -25.07 19.20 -30.03
N ILE A 185 -25.22 19.51 -31.33
CA ILE A 185 -26.30 20.38 -31.82
C ILE A 185 -27.64 19.62 -31.92
N THR A 186 -27.62 18.32 -32.22
CA THR A 186 -28.84 17.51 -32.39
C THR A 186 -29.38 16.88 -31.10
N SER A 187 -28.62 16.91 -29.99
CA SER A 187 -29.04 16.33 -28.70
C SER A 187 -29.38 17.38 -27.64
N THR A 188 -30.13 18.41 -28.03
CA THR A 188 -30.90 19.24 -27.08
C THR A 188 -32.28 18.62 -26.81
N SER A 189 -32.29 17.41 -26.26
CA SER A 189 -33.44 16.87 -25.55
C SER A 189 -33.14 16.88 -24.05
N SER A 190 -33.93 17.70 -23.34
CA SER A 190 -33.96 17.88 -21.89
C SER A 190 -33.75 16.59 -21.09
N PRO A 191 -32.76 16.50 -20.18
CA PRO A 191 -32.74 15.46 -19.17
C PRO A 191 -33.70 15.85 -18.04
N THR A 192 -34.76 15.06 -17.87
CA THR A 192 -35.60 15.08 -16.68
C THR A 192 -34.77 14.75 -15.43
N PRO A 193 -34.97 15.46 -14.31
CA PRO A 193 -34.18 15.26 -13.10
C PRO A 193 -34.70 14.02 -12.35
N ASN A 194 -34.17 12.84 -12.68
CA ASN A 194 -34.36 11.67 -11.83
C ASN A 194 -33.34 11.65 -10.70
N LYS A 195 -33.89 11.58 -9.48
CA LYS A 195 -33.22 11.49 -8.18
C LYS A 195 -32.22 10.32 -8.12
N SER A 196 -30.93 10.67 -8.15
CA SER A 196 -29.83 10.14 -7.31
C SER A 196 -28.50 10.34 -8.04
N SER A 197 -27.99 11.57 -8.08
CA SER A 197 -26.59 11.80 -8.42
C SER A 197 -25.71 11.13 -7.35
N PRO A 198 -24.70 10.32 -7.70
CA PRO A 198 -23.73 9.82 -6.74
C PRO A 198 -23.08 11.02 -6.07
N ILE A 199 -23.04 11.03 -4.73
CA ILE A 199 -22.25 12.00 -3.97
C ILE A 199 -20.82 11.95 -4.53
N PRO A 200 -20.19 13.08 -4.88
CA PRO A 200 -18.82 13.08 -5.38
C PRO A 200 -17.90 12.41 -4.35
N ASP A 201 -17.21 11.37 -4.77
CA ASP A 201 -16.34 10.56 -3.93
C ASP A 201 -15.18 11.42 -3.40
N LYS A 202 -15.16 11.64 -2.08
CA LYS A 202 -14.16 12.47 -1.39
C LYS A 202 -12.73 11.95 -1.54
N SER A 203 -12.53 10.67 -1.86
CA SER A 203 -11.21 10.07 -2.05
C SER A 203 -10.48 10.58 -3.30
N THR A 204 -11.22 10.94 -4.36
CA THR A 204 -10.65 11.38 -5.63
C THR A 204 -9.97 12.77 -5.53
N PRO A 205 -10.59 13.81 -4.93
CA PRO A 205 -9.92 15.09 -4.73
C PRO A 205 -8.67 14.99 -3.85
N ILE A 206 -8.72 14.24 -2.75
CA ILE A 206 -7.59 14.09 -1.82
C ILE A 206 -6.42 13.41 -2.52
N ARG A 207 -6.70 12.31 -3.24
CA ARG A 207 -5.72 11.63 -4.08
C ARG A 207 -5.08 12.59 -5.08
N TRP A 208 -5.89 13.34 -5.83
CA TRP A 208 -5.38 14.26 -6.83
C TRP A 208 -4.47 15.34 -6.23
N ILE A 209 -4.82 15.87 -5.06
CA ILE A 209 -3.98 16.84 -4.33
C ILE A 209 -2.64 16.19 -3.92
N LEU A 210 -2.67 14.97 -3.37
CA LEU A 210 -1.46 14.25 -2.96
C LEU A 210 -0.55 13.92 -4.15
N GLU A 211 -1.12 13.61 -5.32
CA GLU A 211 -0.36 13.27 -6.53
C GLU A 211 0.23 14.50 -7.24
N THR A 212 -0.49 15.62 -7.27
CA THR A 212 -0.17 16.73 -8.17
C THR A 212 0.26 18.02 -7.48
N SER A 213 -0.08 18.22 -6.21
CA SER A 213 0.20 19.48 -5.52
C SER A 213 1.68 19.60 -5.14
N THR A 214 2.30 20.71 -5.53
CA THR A 214 3.62 21.13 -5.04
C THR A 214 3.52 22.06 -3.82
N ASN A 215 2.31 22.50 -3.46
CA ASN A 215 2.11 23.36 -2.31
C ASN A 215 2.06 22.51 -1.03
N GLN A 216 3.07 22.70 -0.17
CA GLN A 216 3.22 21.97 1.09
C GLN A 216 1.98 22.08 1.99
N GLY A 217 1.39 23.25 2.18
CA GLY A 217 0.20 23.41 3.01
C GLY A 217 -1.04 22.68 2.47
N ALA A 218 -1.17 22.58 1.14
CA ALA A 218 -2.24 21.79 0.52
C ALA A 218 -2.01 20.28 0.69
N VAL A 219 -0.76 19.82 0.59
CA VAL A 219 -0.38 18.42 0.85
C VAL A 219 -0.64 18.08 2.31
N GLU A 220 -0.22 18.92 3.26
CA GLU A 220 -0.44 18.72 4.70
C GLU A 220 -1.92 18.62 5.05
N ALA A 221 -2.76 19.47 4.46
CA ALA A 221 -4.21 19.39 4.64
C ALA A 221 -4.78 18.09 4.06
N ALA A 222 -4.34 17.69 2.85
CA ALA A 222 -4.77 16.44 2.24
C ALA A 222 -4.35 15.22 3.08
N VAL A 223 -3.13 15.20 3.61
CA VAL A 223 -2.59 14.20 4.55
C VAL A 223 -3.48 14.09 5.78
N ALA A 224 -3.87 15.23 6.37
CA ALA A 224 -4.77 15.26 7.52
C ALA A 224 -6.16 14.68 7.20
N MET A 225 -6.61 14.72 5.94
CA MET A 225 -7.90 14.17 5.53
C MET A 225 -7.85 12.68 5.16
N VAL A 226 -6.66 12.07 4.98
CA VAL A 226 -6.52 10.68 4.54
C VAL A 226 -7.26 9.71 5.46
N HIS A 227 -7.12 9.87 6.77
CA HIS A 227 -7.73 8.97 7.77
C HIS A 227 -9.24 9.19 7.98
N LEU A 228 -9.76 10.34 7.55
CA LEU A 228 -11.19 10.69 7.63
C LEU A 228 -11.98 10.23 6.40
N THR A 229 -11.26 9.78 5.37
CA THR A 229 -11.84 9.49 4.07
C THR A 229 -12.03 8.00 3.89
N GLN A 230 -13.23 7.60 3.45
CA GLN A 230 -13.46 6.24 3.00
C GLN A 230 -12.89 6.09 1.59
N TRP A 231 -11.85 5.27 1.45
CA TRP A 231 -11.18 5.03 0.18
C TRP A 231 -11.91 3.97 -0.63
N LEU A 232 -12.01 4.20 -1.94
CA LEU A 232 -12.65 3.24 -2.84
C LEU A 232 -11.81 1.96 -2.94
N PRO A 233 -12.40 0.76 -2.78
CA PRO A 233 -11.67 -0.49 -2.93
C PRO A 233 -11.00 -0.60 -4.30
N ASN A 234 -9.78 -1.14 -4.34
CA ASN A 234 -8.93 -1.29 -5.51
C ASN A 234 -8.50 0.03 -6.19
N LEU A 235 -8.76 1.19 -5.59
CA LEU A 235 -8.23 2.46 -6.09
C LEU A 235 -6.71 2.43 -6.04
N ASP A 236 -6.06 2.66 -7.18
CA ASP A 236 -4.60 2.73 -7.25
C ASP A 236 -4.11 4.02 -6.62
N VAL A 237 -3.48 3.96 -5.45
CA VAL A 237 -2.92 5.13 -4.75
C VAL A 237 -1.39 5.13 -4.80
N SER A 238 -0.77 4.34 -5.69
CA SER A 238 0.69 4.18 -5.74
C SER A 238 1.44 5.50 -5.92
N ALA A 239 0.96 6.37 -6.82
CA ALA A 239 1.57 7.69 -7.04
C ALA A 239 1.41 8.62 -5.83
N ALA A 240 0.25 8.62 -5.18
CA ALA A 240 0.03 9.38 -3.95
C ALA A 240 0.92 8.85 -2.81
N PHE A 241 1.03 7.54 -2.67
CA PHE A 241 1.85 6.87 -1.66
C PHE A 241 3.35 7.16 -1.86
N GLU A 242 3.84 7.08 -3.10
CA GLU A 242 5.21 7.46 -3.44
C GLU A 242 5.48 8.92 -3.06
N ARG A 243 4.55 9.83 -3.38
CA ARG A 243 4.70 11.24 -3.03
C ARG A 243 4.65 11.48 -1.52
N LEU A 244 3.81 10.75 -0.78
CA LEU A 244 3.81 10.79 0.69
C LEU A 244 5.15 10.33 1.25
N ARG A 245 5.70 9.24 0.72
CA ARG A 245 7.02 8.72 1.13
C ARG A 245 8.12 9.74 0.86
N ASP A 246 8.14 10.37 -0.31
CA ASP A 246 9.13 11.40 -0.62
C ASP A 246 9.02 12.59 0.34
N ASN A 247 7.81 13.02 0.69
CA ASN A 247 7.61 14.08 1.68
C ASN A 247 7.96 13.63 3.10
N PHE A 248 7.70 12.38 3.45
CA PHE A 248 8.10 11.78 4.72
C PHE A 248 9.63 11.80 4.86
N GLU A 249 10.36 11.35 3.84
CA GLU A 249 11.82 11.40 3.81
C GLU A 249 12.35 12.85 3.84
N ALA A 250 11.72 13.78 3.11
CA ALA A 250 12.15 15.18 3.05
C ALA A 250 11.88 15.99 4.32
N ASN A 251 10.95 15.57 5.19
CA ASN A 251 10.55 16.30 6.40
C ASN A 251 11.00 15.58 7.69
N TYR A 252 12.07 14.78 7.66
CA TYR A 252 12.55 14.04 8.82
C TYR A 252 12.94 14.93 10.02
N ASP A 253 13.44 16.15 9.77
CA ASP A 253 13.76 17.13 10.82
C ASP A 253 12.52 17.76 11.47
N LYS A 254 11.34 17.62 10.84
CA LYS A 254 10.09 18.23 11.29
C LYS A 254 9.17 17.15 11.85
N GLU A 255 9.41 16.80 13.11
CA GLU A 255 8.76 15.71 13.83
C GLU A 255 7.23 15.64 13.63
N GLU A 256 6.52 16.77 13.73
CA GLU A 256 5.06 16.80 13.59
C GLU A 256 4.59 16.41 12.16
N LEU A 257 5.26 16.94 11.14
CA LEU A 257 4.92 16.65 9.74
C LEU A 257 5.28 15.20 9.41
N TYR A 258 6.45 14.76 9.86
CA TYR A 258 6.90 13.39 9.69
C TYR A 258 5.88 12.38 10.24
N VAL A 259 5.37 12.62 11.45
CA VAL A 259 4.33 11.79 12.06
C VAL A 259 3.02 11.82 11.26
N LYS A 260 2.60 12.99 10.74
CA LYS A 260 1.39 13.11 9.90
C LYS A 260 1.53 12.29 8.61
N PHE A 261 2.66 12.40 7.91
CA PHE A 261 2.92 11.64 6.70
C PHE A 261 2.96 10.14 6.97
N GLY A 262 3.65 9.71 8.03
CA GLY A 262 3.72 8.29 8.42
C GLY A 262 2.35 7.70 8.76
N LYS A 263 1.50 8.43 9.51
CA LYS A 263 0.11 8.00 9.80
C LYS A 263 -0.73 7.87 8.53
N ALA A 264 -0.59 8.80 7.57
CA ALA A 264 -1.31 8.71 6.29
C ALA A 264 -0.84 7.53 5.43
N MET A 265 0.46 7.28 5.37
CA MET A 265 1.01 6.10 4.68
C MET A 265 0.51 4.80 5.32
N ALA A 266 0.56 4.70 6.65
CA ALA A 266 0.04 3.53 7.35
C ALA A 266 -1.47 3.34 7.08
N HIS A 267 -2.24 4.42 7.05
CA HIS A 267 -3.65 4.35 6.69
C HIS A 267 -3.88 3.77 5.30
N PHE A 268 -3.07 4.16 4.30
CA PHE A 268 -3.15 3.55 2.97
C PHE A 268 -2.85 2.05 2.99
N CYS A 269 -1.85 1.59 3.75
CA CYS A 269 -1.54 0.17 3.87
C CYS A 269 -2.68 -0.66 4.50
N ILE A 270 -3.54 -0.05 5.31
CA ILE A 270 -4.66 -0.73 6.00
C ILE A 270 -5.91 -0.80 5.11
N GLN A 271 -6.10 0.20 4.25
CA GLN A 271 -7.27 0.31 3.39
C GLN A 271 -7.20 -0.70 2.23
N PRO A 272 -8.34 -1.13 1.67
CA PRO A 272 -8.38 -2.04 0.53
C PRO A 272 -8.05 -1.33 -0.78
N VAL A 273 -7.02 -0.48 -0.79
CA VAL A 273 -6.51 0.26 -1.96
C VAL A 273 -5.37 -0.51 -2.61
N LYS A 274 -5.14 -0.25 -3.89
CA LYS A 274 -4.02 -0.85 -4.62
C LYS A 274 -2.78 0.03 -4.43
N ILE A 275 -1.71 -0.55 -3.92
CA ILE A 275 -0.40 0.07 -3.78
C ILE A 275 0.61 -0.85 -4.45
N ASP A 276 1.52 -0.30 -5.26
CA ASP A 276 2.65 -1.06 -5.77
C ASP A 276 3.47 -1.64 -4.60
N LYS A 277 3.57 -2.96 -4.56
CA LYS A 277 4.31 -3.69 -3.53
C LYS A 277 5.78 -3.25 -3.46
N ALA A 278 6.39 -2.92 -4.59
CA ALA A 278 7.76 -2.43 -4.62
C ALA A 278 7.95 -1.09 -3.88
N LEU A 279 6.89 -0.28 -3.78
CA LEU A 279 6.92 0.98 -3.03
C LEU A 279 6.80 0.75 -1.51
N VAL A 280 6.01 -0.24 -1.10
CA VAL A 280 5.82 -0.63 0.31
C VAL A 280 7.08 -1.32 0.85
N ASP A 281 7.66 -2.24 0.07
CA ASP A 281 8.86 -3.00 0.45
C ASP A 281 10.15 -2.15 0.39
N LYS A 282 10.08 -0.89 -0.07
CA LYS A 282 11.24 -0.01 -0.17
C LYS A 282 11.71 0.40 1.24
N LEU A 283 12.95 0.05 1.56
CA LEU A 283 13.59 0.38 2.83
C LEU A 283 13.69 1.89 3.03
N PHE A 284 13.33 2.35 4.23
CA PHE A 284 13.65 3.70 4.68
C PHE A 284 15.16 3.77 4.95
N ARG A 285 15.84 4.75 4.35
CA ARG A 285 17.31 4.88 4.45
C ARG A 285 17.84 5.47 5.76
N HIS A 286 16.98 5.67 6.76
CA HIS A 286 17.29 6.53 7.90
C HIS A 286 17.46 5.74 9.20
N ASP A 287 18.58 5.97 9.88
CA ASP A 287 18.94 5.32 11.15
C ASP A 287 17.96 5.62 12.29
N ASN A 288 17.17 6.69 12.18
CA ASN A 288 16.19 7.10 13.20
C ASN A 288 14.83 6.41 13.07
N PHE A 289 14.59 5.64 12.01
CA PHE A 289 13.30 4.98 11.79
C PHE A 289 12.86 4.08 12.98
N PRO A 290 13.74 3.33 13.68
CA PRO A 290 13.35 2.51 14.83
C PRO A 290 12.71 3.31 15.98
N LEU A 291 13.24 4.50 16.30
CA LEU A 291 12.70 5.38 17.35
C LEU A 291 11.30 5.87 16.99
N ILE A 292 11.10 6.26 15.73
CA ILE A 292 9.84 6.82 15.28
C ILE A 292 8.79 5.71 15.09
N ARG A 293 9.22 4.53 14.64
CA ARG A 293 8.40 3.32 14.62
C ARG A 293 7.87 2.97 16.00
N SER A 294 8.73 3.00 17.02
CA SER A 294 8.33 2.80 18.43
C SER A 294 7.20 3.75 18.82
N ARG A 295 7.30 5.02 18.44
CA ARG A 295 6.24 6.00 18.67
C ARG A 295 4.93 5.67 17.94
N PHE A 296 4.98 5.29 16.66
CA PHE A 296 3.76 4.92 15.93
C PHE A 296 3.07 3.70 16.54
N ILE A 297 3.85 2.69 16.94
CA ILE A 297 3.36 1.48 17.60
C ILE A 297 2.68 1.86 18.92
N ARG A 298 3.33 2.68 19.76
CA ARG A 298 2.77 3.16 21.03
C ARG A 298 1.49 3.98 20.85
N ASP A 299 1.48 4.94 19.91
CA ASP A 299 0.31 5.77 19.61
C ASP A 299 -0.87 4.88 19.16
N ALA A 300 -0.61 3.88 18.32
CA ALA A 300 -1.61 2.93 17.85
C ALA A 300 -2.12 2.01 18.97
N PHE A 301 -1.23 1.53 19.84
CA PHE A 301 -1.60 0.75 21.02
C PHE A 301 -2.53 1.54 21.95
N THR A 302 -2.16 2.80 22.25
CA THR A 302 -2.95 3.71 23.10
C THR A 302 -4.33 3.99 22.49
N ALA A 303 -4.39 4.26 21.18
CA ALA A 303 -5.66 4.48 20.49
C ALA A 303 -6.56 3.23 20.49
N CYS A 304 -5.96 2.03 20.47
CA CYS A 304 -6.71 0.78 20.60
C CYS A 304 -7.27 0.61 22.02
N TYR A 305 -6.43 0.85 23.03
CA TYR A 305 -6.84 0.82 24.44
C TYR A 305 -8.02 1.76 24.72
N ASP A 306 -7.94 3.01 24.26
CA ASP A 306 -9.01 4.01 24.43
C ASP A 306 -10.30 3.54 23.76
N ALA A 307 -10.21 3.03 22.52
CA ALA A 307 -11.36 2.50 21.80
C ALA A 307 -12.00 1.31 22.51
N TYR A 308 -11.20 0.41 23.09
CA TYR A 308 -11.69 -0.71 23.90
C TYR A 308 -12.34 -0.25 25.21
N CYS A 309 -11.74 0.71 25.91
CA CYS A 309 -12.33 1.30 27.10
C CYS A 309 -13.69 1.95 26.81
N HIS A 310 -13.83 2.64 25.68
CA HIS A 310 -15.12 3.17 25.24
C HIS A 310 -16.11 2.06 24.89
N LEU A 311 -15.68 0.99 24.23
CA LEU A 311 -16.51 -0.19 23.94
C LEU A 311 -17.10 -0.80 25.21
N ASN A 312 -16.30 -0.97 26.27
CA ASN A 312 -16.74 -1.55 27.53
C ASN A 312 -17.66 -0.64 28.35
N LYS A 313 -17.50 0.69 28.21
CA LYS A 313 -18.40 1.67 28.85
C LYS A 313 -19.73 1.85 28.10
N THR A 314 -19.78 1.49 26.83
CA THR A 314 -20.98 1.68 25.98
C THR A 314 -22.04 0.61 26.29
N PRO A 315 -23.27 1.02 26.69
CA PRO A 315 -24.35 0.08 27.00
C PRO A 315 -24.67 -0.87 25.82
N PRO A 316 -25.11 -2.11 26.07
CA PRO A 316 -25.47 -3.06 25.02
C PRO A 316 -26.56 -2.58 24.05
N LEU A 317 -27.39 -1.62 24.47
CA LEU A 317 -28.48 -1.06 23.66
C LEU A 317 -27.97 -0.14 22.52
N GLU A 318 -26.73 0.34 22.61
CA GLU A 318 -26.11 1.27 21.66
C GLU A 318 -25.16 0.54 20.68
N GLU A 319 -25.69 -0.46 19.99
CA GLU A 319 -24.91 -1.37 19.14
C GLU A 319 -24.13 -0.66 18.03
N ASP A 320 -24.65 0.43 17.47
CA ASP A 320 -23.94 1.21 16.44
C ASP A 320 -22.67 1.91 16.98
N MET A 321 -22.72 2.42 18.22
CA MET A 321 -21.54 2.99 18.88
C MET A 321 -20.52 1.90 19.22
N ARG A 322 -20.99 0.75 19.72
CA ARG A 322 -20.12 -0.42 19.96
C ARG A 322 -19.41 -0.88 18.69
N ARG A 323 -20.14 -0.98 17.56
CA ARG A 323 -19.56 -1.30 16.25
C ARG A 323 -18.50 -0.29 15.83
N LYS A 324 -18.75 1.01 16.03
CA LYS A 324 -17.79 2.07 15.74
C LYS A 324 -16.53 1.93 16.59
N HIS A 325 -16.66 1.73 17.91
CA HIS A 325 -15.51 1.55 18.80
C HIS A 325 -14.70 0.30 18.46
N ARG A 326 -15.37 -0.82 18.12
CA ARG A 326 -14.69 -2.02 17.64
C ARG A 326 -13.94 -1.80 16.33
N ALA A 327 -14.53 -1.08 15.38
CA ALA A 327 -13.86 -0.72 14.13
C ALA A 327 -12.63 0.17 14.40
N SER A 328 -12.72 1.12 15.33
CA SER A 328 -11.59 1.95 15.75
C SER A 328 -10.47 1.13 16.39
N ALA A 329 -10.80 0.22 17.31
CA ALA A 329 -9.81 -0.68 17.93
C ALA A 329 -9.10 -1.53 16.87
N ARG A 330 -9.86 -2.11 15.92
CA ARG A 330 -9.30 -2.86 14.80
C ARG A 330 -8.37 -2.01 13.94
N THR A 331 -8.78 -0.81 13.55
CA THR A 331 -7.93 0.08 12.73
C THR A 331 -6.65 0.44 13.47
N ALA A 332 -6.73 0.66 14.78
CA ALA A 332 -5.57 0.92 15.62
C ALA A 332 -4.61 -0.29 15.68
N LEU A 333 -5.12 -1.50 15.92
CA LEU A 333 -4.31 -2.73 15.88
C LEU A 333 -3.63 -2.93 14.52
N ARG A 334 -4.38 -2.77 13.42
CA ARG A 334 -3.80 -2.85 12.07
C ARG A 334 -2.73 -1.80 11.83
N THR A 335 -2.91 -0.59 12.33
CA THR A 335 -1.89 0.47 12.25
C THR A 335 -0.62 0.03 12.96
N MET A 336 -0.75 -0.60 14.13
CA MET A 336 0.40 -1.12 14.86
C MET A 336 1.14 -2.19 14.04
N VAL A 337 0.41 -3.13 13.45
CA VAL A 337 0.96 -4.24 12.63
C VAL A 337 1.68 -3.73 11.37
N VAL A 338 1.17 -2.68 10.71
CA VAL A 338 1.81 -2.04 9.54
C VAL A 338 3.22 -1.50 9.86
N HIS A 339 3.46 -1.10 11.11
CA HIS A 339 4.75 -0.65 11.59
C HIS A 339 5.61 -1.78 12.19
N GLY A 340 5.22 -3.05 12.01
CA GLY A 340 5.90 -4.18 12.65
C GLY A 340 7.28 -4.52 12.08
N LEU A 341 7.68 -4.05 10.89
CA LEU A 341 9.00 -4.34 10.34
C LEU A 341 10.02 -3.24 10.68
N ASP A 342 11.29 -3.61 10.84
CA ASP A 342 12.33 -2.70 11.32
C ASP A 342 12.67 -1.56 10.35
N PHE A 343 12.42 -1.72 9.05
CA PHE A 343 12.97 -0.81 8.03
C PHE A 343 11.98 -0.35 6.95
N HIS A 344 10.73 -0.81 6.98
CA HIS A 344 9.71 -0.43 6.00
C HIS A 344 8.31 -0.65 6.58
N LEU A 345 7.31 -0.04 5.94
CA LEU A 345 5.91 -0.37 6.21
C LEU A 345 5.58 -1.71 5.55
N SER A 346 4.61 -2.41 6.12
CA SER A 346 4.11 -3.66 5.56
C SER A 346 2.61 -3.57 5.32
N LEU A 347 2.12 -4.39 4.39
CA LEU A 347 0.69 -4.70 4.36
C LEU A 347 0.36 -5.56 5.59
N PRO A 348 -0.76 -5.31 6.30
CA PRO A 348 -1.09 -6.00 7.55
C PRO A 348 -1.27 -7.52 7.37
N ASP A 349 -1.58 -7.95 6.16
CA ASP A 349 -1.80 -9.36 5.82
C ASP A 349 -0.53 -10.06 5.28
N ASN A 350 0.62 -9.37 5.30
CA ASN A 350 1.89 -9.96 4.89
C ASN A 350 2.36 -11.00 5.93
N GLU A 351 2.47 -12.27 5.54
CA GLU A 351 2.93 -13.34 6.43
C GLU A 351 4.34 -13.11 7.00
N THR A 352 5.19 -12.33 6.32
CA THR A 352 6.53 -12.01 6.85
C THR A 352 6.45 -11.23 8.16
N LEU A 353 5.37 -10.48 8.40
CA LEU A 353 5.12 -9.81 9.68
C LEU A 353 4.94 -10.78 10.82
N ILE A 354 4.34 -11.95 10.56
CA ILE A 354 4.12 -12.93 11.62
C ILE A 354 5.46 -13.40 12.15
N TRP A 355 6.42 -13.69 11.27
CA TRP A 355 7.67 -14.31 11.68
C TRP A 355 8.81 -13.33 11.98
N ASN A 356 8.85 -12.21 11.23
CA ASN A 356 9.92 -11.22 11.30
C ASN A 356 9.44 -9.88 11.89
N GLY A 357 8.16 -9.77 12.25
CA GLY A 357 7.62 -8.59 12.91
C GLY A 357 8.19 -8.41 14.31
N ASN A 358 8.58 -7.18 14.59
CA ASN A 358 8.99 -6.67 15.88
C ASN A 358 8.07 -5.51 16.26
N LEU A 359 7.06 -5.84 17.06
CA LEU A 359 6.08 -4.87 17.56
C LEU A 359 6.48 -4.30 18.93
N CYS A 360 7.74 -4.49 19.37
CA CYS A 360 8.20 -3.89 20.62
C CYS A 360 8.31 -2.37 20.46
N TRP A 361 7.85 -1.64 21.48
CA TRP A 361 8.08 -0.22 21.64
C TRP A 361 8.68 0.09 23.01
N SER A 362 9.31 1.26 23.09
CA SER A 362 9.75 1.91 24.31
C SER A 362 9.04 3.25 24.44
N ASP A 363 8.80 3.66 25.68
CA ASP A 363 8.38 5.01 26.01
C ASP A 363 9.44 6.05 25.66
N SER A 364 9.06 7.34 25.74
CA SER A 364 10.01 8.45 25.56
C SER A 364 11.22 8.35 26.48
N ASP A 365 11.02 7.72 27.64
CA ASP A 365 12.03 7.58 28.69
C ASP A 365 12.83 6.28 28.54
N GLY A 366 12.61 5.52 27.45
CA GLY A 366 13.27 4.26 27.16
C GLY A 366 12.69 3.05 27.90
N ARG A 367 11.70 3.27 28.79
CA ARG A 367 11.02 2.20 29.52
C ARG A 367 10.24 1.30 28.57
N LYS A 368 10.29 -0.01 28.78
CA LYS A 368 9.40 -0.96 28.10
C LYS A 368 8.06 -1.04 28.84
N PRO A 369 6.94 -1.23 28.13
CA PRO A 369 5.64 -1.34 28.77
C PRO A 369 5.62 -2.52 29.76
N ASP A 370 4.98 -2.33 30.91
CA ASP A 370 4.82 -3.39 31.90
C ASP A 370 3.83 -4.44 31.41
N CYS A 371 3.94 -5.69 31.88
CA CYS A 371 3.03 -6.77 31.48
C CYS A 371 1.56 -6.46 31.78
N GLU A 372 1.27 -5.71 32.85
CA GLU A 372 -0.07 -5.30 33.26
C GLU A 372 -0.74 -4.35 32.25
N GLU A 373 0.05 -3.59 31.49
CA GLU A 373 -0.48 -2.67 30.47
C GLU A 373 -1.16 -3.40 29.31
N PHE A 374 -0.95 -4.71 29.18
CA PHE A 374 -1.53 -5.54 28.13
C PHE A 374 -2.68 -6.42 28.62
N ASP A 375 -3.03 -6.39 29.90
CA ASP A 375 -4.11 -7.20 30.46
C ASP A 375 -5.45 -6.94 29.74
N TRP A 376 -5.71 -5.69 29.37
CA TRP A 376 -6.89 -5.32 28.58
C TRP A 376 -6.90 -5.97 27.19
N LEU A 377 -5.72 -6.18 26.59
CA LEU A 377 -5.59 -6.78 25.26
C LEU A 377 -5.78 -8.30 25.33
N VAL A 378 -5.41 -8.91 26.46
CA VAL A 378 -5.79 -10.31 26.76
C VAL A 378 -7.30 -10.44 26.89
N ASP A 379 -7.96 -9.51 27.58
CA ASP A 379 -9.42 -9.49 27.70
C ASP A 379 -10.09 -9.24 26.33
N TYR A 380 -9.59 -8.29 25.55
CA TYR A 380 -10.03 -8.06 24.18
C TYR A 380 -9.88 -9.30 23.30
N LEU A 381 -8.75 -10.02 23.40
CA LEU A 381 -8.53 -11.26 22.67
C LEU A 381 -9.53 -12.34 23.11
N ALA A 382 -9.75 -12.51 24.42
CA ALA A 382 -10.69 -13.49 24.94
C ALA A 382 -12.12 -13.23 24.44
N ASP A 383 -12.52 -11.97 24.38
CA ASP A 383 -13.81 -11.54 23.80
C ASP A 383 -13.90 -11.85 22.30
N GLU A 384 -12.83 -11.58 21.53
CA GLU A 384 -12.83 -11.73 20.07
C GLU A 384 -12.63 -13.18 19.58
N VAL A 385 -11.98 -14.06 20.36
CA VAL A 385 -11.75 -15.48 20.01
C VAL A 385 -13.06 -16.24 19.77
N GLY A 386 -14.14 -15.81 20.43
CA GLY A 386 -15.50 -16.34 20.23
C GLY A 386 -16.13 -15.99 18.88
N TYR A 387 -15.61 -14.98 18.18
CA TYR A 387 -16.10 -14.55 16.87
C TYR A 387 -15.25 -15.13 15.73
N ASP A 388 -15.84 -15.26 14.54
CA ASP A 388 -15.15 -15.76 13.33
C ASP A 388 -14.37 -14.63 12.61
N LYS A 389 -13.76 -13.74 13.40
CA LYS A 389 -13.08 -12.53 12.97
C LYS A 389 -11.57 -12.73 12.97
N ALA A 390 -11.10 -13.39 11.92
CA ALA A 390 -9.74 -13.87 11.82
C ALA A 390 -8.69 -12.74 11.77
N ASP A 391 -9.02 -11.63 11.13
CA ASP A 391 -8.05 -10.55 10.96
C ASP A 391 -7.79 -9.82 12.27
N GLU A 392 -8.86 -9.45 12.98
CA GLU A 392 -8.77 -8.78 14.28
C GLU A 392 -8.04 -9.63 15.32
N THR A 393 -8.34 -10.93 15.35
CA THR A 393 -7.70 -11.88 16.27
C THR A 393 -6.20 -12.02 15.96
N GLY A 394 -5.84 -12.11 14.67
CA GLY A 394 -4.44 -12.16 14.25
C GLY A 394 -3.67 -10.90 14.63
N ASP A 395 -4.25 -9.71 14.42
CA ASP A 395 -3.62 -8.44 14.79
C ASP A 395 -3.41 -8.32 16.31
N ALA A 396 -4.40 -8.72 17.10
CA ALA A 396 -4.30 -8.74 18.56
C ALA A 396 -3.23 -9.71 19.08
N LEU A 397 -3.09 -10.88 18.46
CA LEU A 397 -2.02 -11.83 18.81
C LEU A 397 -0.63 -11.27 18.48
N LEU A 398 -0.46 -10.69 17.30
CA LEU A 398 0.80 -10.03 16.93
C LEU A 398 1.11 -8.89 17.91
N ALA A 399 0.10 -8.10 18.28
CA ALA A 399 0.23 -7.07 19.29
C ALA A 399 0.70 -7.60 20.65
N LEU A 400 0.10 -8.68 21.15
CA LEU A 400 0.50 -9.33 22.39
C LEU A 400 1.92 -9.94 22.33
N SER A 401 2.42 -10.28 21.14
CA SER A 401 3.81 -10.74 20.99
C SER A 401 4.85 -9.67 21.39
N ALA A 402 4.46 -8.40 21.45
CA ALA A 402 5.31 -7.30 21.92
C ALA A 402 5.62 -7.38 23.43
N ILE A 403 4.78 -8.04 24.24
CA ILE A 403 4.95 -8.18 25.69
C ILE A 403 6.21 -8.97 26.03
N ARG A 404 6.47 -10.03 25.24
CA ARG A 404 7.45 -11.09 25.58
C ARG A 404 7.22 -11.71 26.96
N GLY A 405 5.96 -11.86 27.35
CA GLY A 405 5.53 -12.49 28.60
C GLY A 405 4.04 -12.84 28.61
N LEU A 406 3.58 -13.53 29.65
CA LEU A 406 2.20 -14.04 29.77
C LEU A 406 1.19 -13.04 30.36
N GLY A 407 1.55 -11.76 30.45
CA GLY A 407 0.72 -10.74 31.11
C GLY A 407 0.77 -10.85 32.63
N SER A 408 -0.14 -10.18 33.34
CA SER A 408 -0.20 -10.28 34.80
C SER A 408 -0.57 -11.71 35.25
N PRO A 409 -0.16 -12.14 36.47
CA PRO A 409 -0.50 -13.45 37.02
C PRO A 409 -2.00 -13.79 36.97
N ALA A 410 -2.87 -12.79 37.10
CA ALA A 410 -4.33 -12.96 37.06
C ALA A 410 -4.88 -13.23 35.64
N LYS A 411 -4.14 -12.87 34.58
CA LYS A 411 -4.56 -13.02 33.19
C LYS A 411 -3.90 -14.20 32.47
N GLN A 412 -2.84 -14.79 33.02
CA GLN A 412 -2.07 -15.85 32.35
C GLN A 412 -2.94 -17.03 31.90
N SER A 413 -3.84 -17.52 32.77
CA SER A 413 -4.73 -18.65 32.42
C SER A 413 -5.69 -18.30 31.28
N SER A 414 -6.26 -17.09 31.30
CA SER A 414 -7.11 -16.59 30.21
C SER A 414 -6.33 -16.49 28.91
N TYR A 415 -5.10 -15.97 28.98
CA TYR A 415 -4.25 -15.80 27.82
C TYR A 415 -3.86 -17.14 27.18
N ILE A 416 -3.41 -18.11 27.98
CA ILE A 416 -3.08 -19.46 27.50
C ILE A 416 -4.31 -20.13 26.88
N ASN A 417 -5.49 -20.00 27.49
CA ASN A 417 -6.74 -20.52 26.90
C ASN A 417 -7.04 -19.88 25.54
N SER A 418 -6.88 -18.56 25.41
CA SER A 418 -7.05 -17.86 24.14
C SER A 418 -6.06 -18.34 23.08
N LEU A 419 -4.78 -18.54 23.43
CA LEU A 419 -3.77 -19.10 22.53
C LEU A 419 -4.15 -20.51 22.04
N ILE A 420 -4.61 -21.39 22.94
CA ILE A 420 -5.09 -22.73 22.59
C ILE A 420 -6.24 -22.64 21.58
N CYS A 421 -7.20 -21.75 21.80
CA CYS A 421 -8.34 -21.58 20.91
C CYS A 421 -7.95 -21.03 19.54
N CYS A 422 -6.99 -20.10 19.50
CA CYS A 422 -6.45 -19.51 18.26
C CYS A 422 -5.64 -20.51 17.42
N MET A 423 -5.02 -21.50 18.07
CA MET A 423 -4.21 -22.54 17.43
C MET A 423 -5.03 -23.69 16.82
N ASN A 424 -6.34 -23.73 17.04
CA ASN A 424 -7.23 -24.76 16.51
C ASN A 424 -7.22 -24.80 14.97
N HIS A 425 -7.20 -25.99 14.35
CA HIS A 425 -7.14 -26.18 12.90
C HIS A 425 -8.28 -25.50 12.12
N ARG A 426 -9.41 -25.22 12.75
CA ARG A 426 -10.53 -24.50 12.13
C ARG A 426 -10.30 -23.00 12.02
N LYS A 427 -9.32 -22.44 12.74
CA LYS A 427 -8.97 -21.03 12.65
C LYS A 427 -8.10 -20.79 11.39
N PRO A 428 -8.24 -19.63 10.74
CA PRO A 428 -7.41 -19.30 9.58
C PRO A 428 -5.91 -19.34 9.89
N SER A 429 -5.09 -19.64 8.87
CA SER A 429 -3.63 -19.78 8.99
C SER A 429 -2.98 -18.60 9.70
N ARG A 430 -3.37 -17.37 9.34
CA ARG A 430 -2.91 -16.13 9.97
C ARG A 430 -3.08 -16.13 11.49
N VAL A 431 -4.24 -16.53 12.00
CA VAL A 431 -4.52 -16.58 13.44
C VAL A 431 -3.69 -17.67 14.12
N ARG A 432 -3.64 -18.87 13.52
CA ARG A 432 -2.86 -20.00 14.06
C ARG A 432 -1.38 -19.65 14.15
N TYR A 433 -0.84 -18.99 13.11
CA TYR A 433 0.57 -18.64 13.01
C TYR A 433 0.92 -17.45 13.90
N ALA A 434 0.05 -16.44 14.01
CA ALA A 434 0.21 -15.38 15.00
C ALA A 434 0.18 -15.93 16.43
N ALA A 435 -0.68 -16.92 16.73
CA ALA A 435 -0.70 -17.57 18.03
C ALA A 435 0.58 -18.37 18.29
N LEU A 436 1.08 -19.13 17.30
CA LEU A 436 2.37 -19.83 17.42
C LEU A 436 3.54 -18.86 17.63
N ARG A 437 3.56 -17.76 16.88
CA ARG A 437 4.53 -16.67 17.06
C ARG A 437 4.50 -16.12 18.49
N THR A 438 3.29 -15.94 19.01
CA THR A 438 3.09 -15.45 20.37
C THR A 438 3.62 -16.45 21.40
N VAL A 439 3.34 -17.75 21.22
CA VAL A 439 3.92 -18.82 22.07
C VAL A 439 5.45 -18.81 22.00
N TYR A 440 6.03 -18.56 20.83
CA TYR A 440 7.48 -18.40 20.70
C TYR A 440 8.01 -17.27 21.57
N GLU A 441 7.38 -16.09 21.58
CA GLU A 441 7.85 -14.96 22.40
C GLU A 441 7.72 -15.20 23.91
N VAL A 442 6.78 -16.02 24.36
CA VAL A 442 6.57 -16.32 25.79
C VAL A 442 7.17 -17.66 26.25
N ARG A 443 7.94 -18.33 25.38
CA ARG A 443 8.42 -19.71 25.61
C ARG A 443 9.27 -19.87 26.87
N ASP A 444 10.10 -18.88 27.21
CA ASP A 444 10.98 -18.94 28.39
C ASP A 444 10.17 -18.87 29.70
N GLU A 445 9.11 -18.06 29.71
CA GLU A 445 8.19 -17.99 30.85
C GLU A 445 7.37 -19.28 30.98
N LEU A 446 6.86 -19.82 29.87
CA LEU A 446 6.14 -21.11 29.85
C LEU A 446 6.99 -22.28 30.37
N VAL A 447 8.30 -22.29 30.07
CA VAL A 447 9.25 -23.27 30.60
C VAL A 447 9.40 -23.17 32.11
N SER A 448 9.32 -21.96 32.67
CA SER A 448 9.45 -21.72 34.10
C SER A 448 8.23 -22.20 34.89
N ILE A 449 7.07 -22.29 34.25
CA ILE A 449 5.84 -22.80 34.85
C ILE A 449 5.99 -24.31 35.07
N THR A 450 6.01 -24.70 36.35
CA THR A 450 6.00 -26.10 36.79
C THR A 450 4.69 -26.41 37.48
N SER A 451 4.26 -27.68 37.47
CA SER A 451 3.07 -28.14 38.21
C SER A 451 3.16 -27.89 39.73
N SER A 452 4.36 -27.60 40.25
CA SER A 452 4.62 -27.20 41.64
C SER A 452 4.62 -25.69 41.88
N SER A 453 4.59 -24.88 40.82
CA SER A 453 4.56 -23.43 40.95
C SER A 453 3.24 -23.02 41.61
N LYS A 454 3.31 -22.15 42.62
CA LYS A 454 2.15 -21.68 43.41
C LYS A 454 1.23 -20.74 42.61
N LEU A 455 1.25 -20.78 41.28
CA LEU A 455 0.33 -19.99 40.48
C LEU A 455 -1.06 -20.63 40.56
N PRO A 456 -2.05 -19.94 41.16
CA PRO A 456 -3.32 -20.55 41.53
C PRO A 456 -4.20 -20.98 40.34
N ASP A 457 -3.91 -20.50 39.11
CA ASP A 457 -4.86 -20.59 37.98
C ASP A 457 -4.36 -21.37 36.75
N ILE A 458 -3.11 -21.87 36.74
CA ILE A 458 -2.58 -22.67 35.63
C ILE A 458 -2.50 -24.12 36.07
N ASP A 459 -3.52 -24.91 35.72
CA ASP A 459 -3.51 -26.34 36.00
C ASP A 459 -2.68 -27.12 34.97
N ALA A 460 -2.21 -28.31 35.37
CA ALA A 460 -1.44 -29.20 34.49
C ALA A 460 -2.19 -29.54 33.20
N LYS A 461 -3.54 -29.56 33.26
CA LYS A 461 -4.44 -29.87 32.15
C LYS A 461 -4.43 -28.76 31.09
N LEU A 462 -4.27 -27.50 31.47
CA LEU A 462 -4.15 -26.39 30.55
C LEU A 462 -2.86 -26.49 29.73
N LEU A 463 -1.75 -26.86 30.37
CA LEU A 463 -0.47 -27.08 29.69
C LEU A 463 -0.52 -28.31 28.76
N ASP A 464 -1.24 -29.37 29.14
CA ASP A 464 -1.48 -30.53 28.27
C ASP A 464 -2.25 -30.13 26.99
N LYS A 465 -3.30 -29.30 27.15
CA LYS A 465 -4.05 -28.73 26.02
C LYS A 465 -3.17 -27.83 25.15
N LEU A 466 -2.29 -27.02 25.76
CA LEU A 466 -1.36 -26.16 25.02
C LEU A 466 -0.40 -26.99 24.18
N SER A 467 0.18 -28.05 24.74
CA SER A 467 1.02 -28.99 23.99
C SER A 467 0.26 -29.62 22.83
N ALA A 468 -0.96 -30.12 23.06
CA ALA A 468 -1.78 -30.70 21.98
C ALA A 468 -2.08 -29.67 20.86
N ALA A 469 -2.43 -28.44 21.24
CA ALA A 469 -2.72 -27.36 20.30
C ALA A 469 -1.50 -26.94 19.49
N LEU A 470 -0.30 -26.89 20.09
CA LEU A 470 0.95 -26.59 19.39
C LEU A 470 1.23 -27.59 18.26
N ARG A 471 0.92 -28.88 18.47
CA ARG A 471 1.05 -29.88 17.42
C ARG A 471 0.02 -29.67 16.31
N GLU A 472 -1.21 -29.36 16.68
CA GLU A 472 -2.32 -29.15 15.75
C GLU A 472 -2.06 -27.99 14.77
N VAL A 473 -1.37 -26.93 15.20
CA VAL A 473 -0.94 -25.83 14.31
C VAL A 473 -0.08 -26.33 13.14
N MET A 474 0.72 -27.36 13.39
CA MET A 474 1.69 -27.90 12.43
C MET A 474 1.16 -29.04 11.58
N ASP A 475 -0.14 -29.38 11.65
CA ASP A 475 -0.69 -30.50 10.89
C ASP A 475 -0.59 -30.22 9.36
N PRO A 476 0.19 -31.02 8.62
CA PRO A 476 0.45 -30.79 7.20
C PRO A 476 -0.81 -30.91 6.32
N LYS A 477 -1.90 -31.50 6.83
CA LYS A 477 -3.17 -31.59 6.09
C LYS A 477 -3.75 -30.23 5.70
N TYR A 478 -3.36 -29.16 6.39
CA TYR A 478 -3.94 -27.83 6.24
C TYR A 478 -2.98 -26.81 5.66
N ASP A 479 -1.74 -27.19 5.33
CA ASP A 479 -0.79 -26.28 4.68
C ASP A 479 -0.03 -26.99 3.56
N ASP A 480 -0.24 -26.51 2.35
CA ASP A 480 0.36 -27.06 1.14
C ASP A 480 1.85 -26.71 1.01
N ARG A 481 2.41 -25.86 1.90
CA ARG A 481 3.80 -25.40 1.80
C ARG A 481 4.57 -25.49 3.12
N ILE A 482 5.79 -26.00 3.01
CA ILE A 482 6.82 -25.86 4.05
C ILE A 482 7.15 -24.38 4.19
N ASN A 483 7.01 -23.85 5.41
CA ASN A 483 7.36 -22.47 5.74
C ASN A 483 8.53 -22.52 6.72
N ALA A 484 9.75 -22.29 6.20
CA ALA A 484 10.97 -22.39 7.00
C ALA A 484 10.92 -21.55 8.27
N SER A 485 10.40 -20.32 8.20
CA SER A 485 10.28 -19.44 9.37
C SER A 485 9.33 -20.01 10.43
N ARG A 486 8.16 -20.51 10.02
CA ARG A 486 7.22 -21.19 10.94
C ARG A 486 7.86 -22.42 11.58
N ASP A 487 8.44 -23.28 10.76
CA ASP A 487 8.93 -24.59 11.17
C ASP A 487 10.12 -24.47 12.13
N LEU A 488 11.01 -23.50 11.88
CA LEU A 488 12.11 -23.15 12.78
C LEU A 488 11.59 -22.65 14.13
N LYS A 489 10.64 -21.71 14.14
CA LYS A 489 10.06 -21.18 15.39
C LYS A 489 9.36 -22.27 16.20
N TYR A 490 8.70 -23.21 15.54
CA TYR A 490 8.12 -24.37 16.20
C TYR A 490 9.22 -25.25 16.83
N ILE A 491 10.27 -25.60 16.09
CA ILE A 491 11.41 -26.38 16.60
C ILE A 491 12.06 -25.68 17.80
N ASP A 492 12.24 -24.36 17.75
CA ASP A 492 12.79 -23.56 18.84
C ASP A 492 11.90 -23.57 20.09
N ILE A 493 10.58 -23.49 19.92
CA ILE A 493 9.63 -23.66 21.03
C ILE A 493 9.85 -25.03 21.66
N ILE A 494 9.84 -26.11 20.87
CA ILE A 494 10.01 -27.47 21.40
C ILE A 494 11.34 -27.60 22.13
N LEU A 495 12.44 -27.12 21.54
CA LEU A 495 13.75 -27.10 22.17
C LEU A 495 13.74 -26.37 23.52
N THR A 496 13.13 -25.19 23.58
CA THR A 496 13.07 -24.40 24.81
C THR A 496 12.28 -25.16 25.87
N MET A 497 11.12 -25.70 25.50
CA MET A 497 10.26 -26.52 26.37
C MET A 497 10.98 -27.76 26.93
N THR A 498 11.91 -28.37 26.19
CA THR A 498 12.70 -29.51 26.70
C THR A 498 13.65 -29.19 27.87
N LYS A 499 13.83 -27.91 28.23
CA LYS A 499 14.60 -27.53 29.43
C LYS A 499 13.90 -27.93 30.73
N ASN A 500 12.60 -28.22 30.68
CA ASN A 500 11.79 -28.62 31.83
C ASN A 500 11.33 -30.09 31.69
N ASP A 501 11.57 -30.91 32.72
CA ASP A 501 11.26 -32.35 32.72
C ASP A 501 9.74 -32.65 32.57
N GLU A 502 8.88 -31.78 33.10
CA GLU A 502 7.42 -31.89 33.05
C GLU A 502 6.91 -31.59 31.62
N TRP A 503 7.54 -30.65 30.93
CA TRP A 503 7.33 -30.39 29.50
C TRP A 503 7.87 -31.52 28.61
N CYS A 504 9.05 -32.08 28.92
CA CYS A 504 9.60 -33.23 28.20
C CYS A 504 8.61 -34.41 28.13
N ARG A 505 7.88 -34.69 29.22
CA ARG A 505 6.84 -35.72 29.23
C ARG A 505 5.68 -35.39 28.30
N ARG A 506 5.11 -34.17 28.40
CA ARG A 506 4.03 -33.71 27.51
C ARG A 506 4.42 -33.77 26.04
N LEU A 507 5.63 -33.32 25.72
CA LEU A 507 6.15 -33.29 24.36
C LEU A 507 6.28 -34.69 23.77
N ALA A 508 6.71 -35.67 24.59
CA ALA A 508 6.78 -37.06 24.20
C ALA A 508 5.39 -37.67 24.02
N ASP A 509 4.47 -37.44 24.96
CA ASP A 509 3.10 -37.96 24.93
C ASP A 509 2.30 -37.43 23.74
N ASN A 510 2.53 -36.18 23.34
CA ASN A 510 1.90 -35.56 22.19
C ASN A 510 2.66 -35.77 20.87
N TYR A 511 3.72 -36.58 20.81
CA TYR A 511 4.47 -36.89 19.59
C TYR A 511 5.11 -35.67 18.88
N HIS A 512 5.51 -34.64 19.64
CA HIS A 512 6.15 -33.45 19.06
C HIS A 512 7.50 -33.78 18.40
N LEU A 513 8.23 -34.77 18.93
CA LEU A 513 9.49 -35.20 18.34
C LEU A 513 9.28 -35.71 16.90
N GLN A 514 8.30 -36.58 16.68
CA GLN A 514 7.98 -37.12 15.36
C GLN A 514 7.57 -36.01 14.39
N GLN A 515 6.83 -35.01 14.88
CA GLN A 515 6.52 -33.82 14.10
C GLN A 515 7.79 -33.06 13.71
N CYS A 516 8.69 -32.73 14.65
CA CYS A 516 9.95 -32.04 14.34
C CYS A 516 10.82 -32.83 13.36
N ILE A 517 10.86 -34.17 13.50
CA ILE A 517 11.53 -35.06 12.57
C ILE A 517 10.94 -34.91 11.17
N SER A 518 9.61 -35.00 11.05
CA SER A 518 8.93 -34.87 9.75
C SER A 518 9.26 -33.54 9.07
N LEU A 519 9.25 -32.42 9.82
CA LEU A 519 9.58 -31.09 9.29
C LEU A 519 11.01 -31.01 8.74
N VAL A 520 11.95 -31.78 9.31
CA VAL A 520 13.36 -31.79 8.86
C VAL A 520 13.60 -32.84 7.76
N THR A 521 12.79 -33.91 7.68
CA THR A 521 13.05 -35.05 6.77
C THR A 521 12.21 -35.09 5.49
N VAL A 522 11.07 -34.39 5.42
CA VAL A 522 10.00 -34.70 4.45
C VAL A 522 10.35 -34.52 2.96
N ASP A 523 11.32 -33.71 2.55
CA ASP A 523 11.49 -33.42 1.11
C ASP A 523 12.88 -33.62 0.49
N GLY A 524 13.87 -34.18 1.18
CA GLY A 524 15.24 -34.26 0.62
C GLY A 524 15.89 -32.89 0.32
N VAL A 525 15.13 -31.81 0.51
CA VAL A 525 15.60 -30.45 0.72
C VAL A 525 16.41 -30.51 2.01
N GLN A 526 17.72 -30.55 1.85
CA GLN A 526 18.65 -30.10 2.86
C GLN A 526 18.13 -28.74 3.36
N MET A 527 17.40 -28.71 4.47
CA MET A 527 17.31 -27.47 5.23
C MET A 527 18.75 -27.18 5.65
N TYR A 528 19.39 -26.31 4.87
CA TYR A 528 20.71 -25.74 5.12
C TYR A 528 20.75 -24.91 6.40
N ASP A 529 19.62 -24.79 7.12
CA ASP A 529 19.62 -24.20 8.43
C ASP A 529 20.31 -25.14 9.42
N ARG A 530 21.59 -24.88 9.62
CA ARG A 530 22.46 -25.55 10.60
C ARG A 530 21.85 -25.53 12.00
N ASN A 531 21.00 -24.55 12.30
CA ASN A 531 20.35 -24.39 13.60
C ASN A 531 19.27 -25.47 13.81
N ALA A 532 18.43 -25.74 12.79
CA ALA A 532 17.39 -26.77 12.88
C ALA A 532 17.96 -28.16 13.19
N GLY A 533 19.08 -28.50 12.55
CA GLY A 533 19.75 -29.79 12.77
C GLY A 533 20.31 -29.93 14.17
N PHE A 534 20.93 -28.86 14.70
CA PHE A 534 21.38 -28.80 16.07
C PHE A 534 20.20 -28.90 17.05
N HIS A 535 19.16 -28.08 16.87
CA HIS A 535 17.97 -28.07 17.73
C HIS A 535 17.31 -29.45 17.79
N LEU A 536 17.09 -30.11 16.65
CA LEU A 536 16.51 -31.44 16.61
C LEU A 536 17.37 -32.46 17.35
N THR A 537 18.70 -32.41 17.19
CA THR A 537 19.62 -33.31 17.89
C THR A 537 19.60 -33.10 19.40
N VAL A 538 19.51 -31.85 19.85
CA VAL A 538 19.40 -31.49 21.27
C VAL A 538 18.05 -31.93 21.85
N ILE A 539 16.94 -31.70 21.14
CA ILE A 539 15.60 -32.18 21.54
C ILE A 539 15.63 -33.69 21.75
N ILE A 540 16.20 -34.44 20.80
CA ILE A 540 16.37 -35.89 20.91
C ILE A 540 17.21 -36.24 22.14
N GLY A 541 18.35 -35.58 22.34
CA GLY A 541 19.24 -35.81 23.48
C GLY A 541 18.55 -35.63 24.83
N ARG A 542 17.72 -34.60 24.97
CA ARG A 542 16.97 -34.31 26.20
C ARG A 542 15.83 -35.31 26.42
N LEU A 543 15.05 -35.60 25.38
CA LEU A 543 13.91 -36.53 25.47
C LEU A 543 14.34 -38.00 25.66
N TYR A 544 15.52 -38.38 25.17
CA TYR A 544 16.01 -39.77 25.14
C TYR A 544 16.86 -40.17 26.37
N THR A 545 16.83 -39.40 27.46
CA THR A 545 17.67 -39.70 28.62
C THR A 545 17.25 -41.05 29.26
N PRO A 546 18.08 -42.13 29.20
CA PRO A 546 17.66 -43.50 29.52
C PRO A 546 17.21 -43.73 30.96
N SER A 547 17.60 -42.83 31.87
CA SER A 547 17.28 -42.91 33.29
C SER A 547 15.91 -42.36 33.67
N LYS A 548 15.23 -41.60 32.78
CA LYS A 548 14.06 -40.80 33.17
C LYS A 548 12.72 -41.23 32.57
N ASN A 549 12.68 -41.97 31.45
CA ASN A 549 11.40 -42.33 30.79
C ASN A 549 11.33 -43.80 30.36
N LYS A 550 10.29 -44.52 30.83
CA LYS A 550 9.85 -45.83 30.31
C LYS A 550 9.18 -45.74 28.92
N VAL A 551 8.97 -44.53 28.41
CA VAL A 551 8.38 -44.30 27.08
C VAL A 551 9.48 -44.51 26.05
N ALA A 552 9.67 -45.78 25.69
CA ALA A 552 10.72 -46.19 24.78
C ALA A 552 10.38 -45.76 23.35
N PHE A 553 10.80 -44.56 22.96
CA PHE A 553 10.90 -44.21 21.55
C PHE A 553 12.08 -44.98 20.94
N TYR A 554 11.82 -46.18 20.44
CA TYR A 554 12.77 -46.86 19.56
C TYR A 554 12.53 -46.34 18.15
N PRO A 555 13.40 -45.47 17.59
CA PRO A 555 13.34 -45.21 16.15
C PRO A 555 13.43 -46.57 15.46
N CYS A 556 12.51 -46.82 14.54
CA CYS A 556 12.49 -48.05 13.77
C CYS A 556 13.87 -48.24 13.12
N ARG A 557 14.33 -49.49 12.93
CA ARG A 557 15.68 -49.80 12.40
C ARG A 557 15.97 -49.06 11.09
N THR A 558 14.93 -48.72 10.32
CA THR A 558 14.98 -47.94 9.07
C THR A 558 15.26 -46.44 9.23
N GLN A 559 15.17 -45.88 10.44
CA GLN A 559 15.46 -44.46 10.71
C GLN A 559 16.86 -44.23 11.29
N ILE A 560 17.62 -45.29 11.62
CA ILE A 560 18.93 -45.17 12.30
C ILE A 560 19.95 -44.39 11.46
N ASP A 561 20.01 -44.64 10.15
CA ASP A 561 21.01 -44.00 9.27
C ASP A 561 20.77 -42.48 9.09
N PRO A 562 19.53 -42.00 8.86
CA PRO A 562 19.21 -40.57 8.90
C PRO A 562 19.62 -39.89 10.21
N TRP A 563 19.43 -40.54 11.36
CA TRP A 563 19.77 -39.97 12.66
C TRP A 563 21.26 -39.78 12.85
N TRP A 564 22.03 -40.82 12.55
CA TRP A 564 23.47 -40.73 12.68
C TRP A 564 24.05 -39.70 11.71
N LYS A 565 23.50 -39.61 10.50
CA LYS A 565 23.82 -38.55 9.54
C LYS A 565 23.52 -37.15 10.10
N LEU A 566 22.40 -36.97 10.79
CA LEU A 566 22.05 -35.70 11.45
C LEU A 566 23.03 -35.33 12.56
N ILE A 567 23.37 -36.28 13.45
CA ILE A 567 24.35 -36.08 14.53
C ILE A 567 25.72 -35.73 13.95
N LYS A 568 26.18 -36.49 12.95
CA LYS A 568 27.43 -36.21 12.22
C LYS A 568 27.43 -34.81 11.62
N ASN A 569 26.38 -34.45 10.87
CA ASN A 569 26.24 -33.13 10.28
C ASN A 569 26.26 -32.02 11.33
N THR A 570 25.62 -32.25 12.48
CA THR A 570 25.65 -31.33 13.62
C THR A 570 27.08 -31.16 14.12
N TRP A 571 27.84 -32.22 14.39
CA TRP A 571 29.26 -32.10 14.78
C TRP A 571 30.13 -31.46 13.68
N MET A 572 29.83 -31.65 12.39
CA MET A 572 30.56 -30.99 11.31
C MET A 572 30.40 -29.46 11.33
N HIS A 573 29.32 -28.95 11.94
CA HIS A 573 29.04 -27.53 12.12
C HIS A 573 29.34 -27.01 13.52
N THR A 574 30.12 -27.73 14.33
CA THR A 574 30.51 -27.36 15.70
C THR A 574 30.94 -25.91 15.89
N ARG A 575 31.76 -25.37 14.98
CA ARG A 575 32.25 -23.99 15.09
C ARG A 575 31.14 -22.94 15.11
N HIS A 576 29.99 -23.25 14.49
CA HIS A 576 28.84 -22.35 14.42
C HIS A 576 28.16 -22.21 15.78
N TYR A 577 27.83 -23.32 16.45
CA TYR A 577 27.12 -23.26 17.73
C TYR A 577 28.04 -23.16 18.95
N VAL A 578 29.28 -23.65 18.88
CA VAL A 578 30.26 -23.39 19.95
C VAL A 578 30.75 -21.94 19.93
N GLY A 579 30.41 -21.15 18.91
CA GLY A 579 30.69 -19.71 18.88
C GLY A 579 29.52 -18.84 19.35
N ASN A 580 28.34 -19.42 19.59
CA ASN A 580 27.12 -18.70 19.89
C ASN A 580 26.56 -19.18 21.25
N ASP A 581 26.31 -18.21 22.13
CA ASP A 581 25.87 -18.38 23.50
C ASP A 581 24.53 -19.11 23.64
N GLU A 582 23.62 -18.95 22.68
CA GLU A 582 22.29 -19.55 22.67
C GLU A 582 22.33 -21.09 22.69
N TYR A 583 23.43 -21.70 22.23
CA TYR A 583 23.53 -23.15 22.06
C TYR A 583 24.30 -23.86 23.17
N ILE A 584 24.98 -23.13 24.05
CA ILE A 584 25.86 -23.71 25.07
C ILE A 584 25.08 -24.67 25.99
N ASP A 585 23.83 -24.32 26.33
CA ASP A 585 22.97 -25.15 27.17
C ASP A 585 22.53 -26.47 26.51
N GLY A 586 22.63 -26.57 25.18
CA GLY A 586 22.24 -27.73 24.39
C GLY A 586 23.35 -28.76 24.23
N ILE A 587 24.61 -28.34 24.42
CA ILE A 587 25.80 -29.20 24.18
C ILE A 587 25.78 -30.49 25.01
N PRO A 588 25.46 -30.49 26.32
CA PRO A 588 25.39 -31.73 27.09
C PRO A 588 24.37 -32.75 26.54
N ALA A 589 23.25 -32.26 26.00
CA ALA A 589 22.24 -33.10 25.37
C ALA A 589 22.70 -33.63 24.01
N LEU A 590 23.39 -32.82 23.19
CA LEU A 590 24.04 -33.28 21.96
C LEU A 590 25.05 -34.41 22.26
N VAL A 591 25.86 -34.26 23.31
CA VAL A 591 26.78 -35.31 23.78
C VAL A 591 26.03 -36.58 24.16
N THR A 592 24.93 -36.45 24.90
CA THR A 592 24.09 -37.57 25.32
C THR A 592 23.49 -38.30 24.11
N ALA A 593 22.93 -37.55 23.14
CA ALA A 593 22.42 -38.09 21.88
C ALA A 593 23.52 -38.86 21.13
N THR A 594 24.72 -38.29 21.06
CA THR A 594 25.88 -38.88 20.39
C THR A 594 26.29 -40.21 21.04
N ARG A 595 26.46 -40.23 22.37
CA ARG A 595 26.80 -41.45 23.13
C ARG A 595 25.78 -42.57 22.91
N SER A 596 24.50 -42.23 22.86
CA SER A 596 23.43 -43.22 22.69
C SER A 596 23.45 -43.94 21.33
N ARG A 597 24.16 -43.40 20.33
CA ARG A 597 24.13 -43.89 18.93
C ARG A 597 25.44 -44.47 18.42
N ILE A 598 26.57 -44.21 19.06
CA ILE A 598 27.89 -44.72 18.64
C ILE A 598 27.95 -46.26 18.59
N PHE A 599 27.01 -46.98 19.21
CA PHE A 599 26.93 -48.45 19.18
C PHE A 599 26.67 -49.08 17.80
N SER A 600 26.46 -48.30 16.72
CA SER A 600 26.08 -48.83 15.39
C SER A 600 27.24 -49.29 14.49
N GLY A 601 28.46 -49.47 15.01
CA GLY A 601 29.55 -50.16 14.28
C GLY A 601 30.32 -49.33 13.23
N GLU A 602 29.99 -48.04 13.04
CA GLU A 602 30.81 -47.14 12.22
C GLU A 602 31.96 -46.52 13.02
N ARG A 603 33.15 -46.39 12.42
CA ARG A 603 34.29 -45.72 13.04
C ARG A 603 34.01 -44.22 13.22
N PRO A 604 34.06 -43.67 14.45
CA PRO A 604 33.66 -42.29 14.72
C PRO A 604 34.76 -41.25 14.46
N ALA A 605 35.82 -41.56 13.69
CA ALA A 605 37.02 -40.72 13.56
C ALA A 605 36.72 -39.25 13.21
N ASP A 606 35.79 -39.00 12.29
CA ASP A 606 35.38 -37.64 11.92
C ASP A 606 34.69 -36.89 13.07
N VAL A 607 33.85 -37.59 13.82
CA VAL A 607 33.16 -37.04 15.00
C VAL A 607 34.17 -36.78 16.12
N THR A 608 35.10 -37.70 16.37
CA THR A 608 36.17 -37.54 17.38
C THR A 608 36.97 -36.27 17.15
N ARG A 609 37.39 -36.02 15.90
CA ARG A 609 38.11 -34.79 15.54
C ARG A 609 37.27 -33.54 15.81
N LYS A 610 35.97 -33.57 15.48
CA LYS A 610 35.08 -32.42 15.70
C LYS A 610 34.75 -32.18 17.17
N VAL A 611 34.61 -33.24 17.97
CA VAL A 611 34.48 -33.15 19.42
C VAL A 611 35.74 -32.54 20.04
N GLN A 612 36.94 -32.88 19.54
CA GLN A 612 38.19 -32.26 19.97
C GLN A 612 38.27 -30.77 19.62
N GLU A 613 37.87 -30.39 18.39
CA GLU A 613 37.76 -28.97 17.98
C GLU A 613 36.77 -28.22 18.90
N ALA A 614 35.62 -28.83 19.22
CA ALA A 614 34.62 -28.27 20.14
C ALA A 614 35.20 -28.01 21.53
N LEU A 615 35.91 -29.00 22.07
CA LEU A 615 36.51 -28.97 23.39
C LEU A 615 37.55 -27.86 23.50
N HIS A 616 38.44 -27.76 22.50
CA HIS A 616 39.44 -26.71 22.43
C HIS A 616 38.80 -25.31 22.38
N ASP A 617 37.75 -25.13 21.56
CA ASP A 617 37.04 -23.86 21.46
C ASP A 617 36.32 -23.50 22.78
N LEU A 618 35.68 -24.46 23.45
CA LEU A 618 35.03 -24.25 24.75
C LEU A 618 36.03 -23.95 25.88
N GLN A 619 37.25 -24.51 25.82
CA GLN A 619 38.31 -24.27 26.80
C GLN A 619 39.06 -22.95 26.58
N ASN A 620 38.83 -22.25 25.46
CA ASN A 620 39.48 -20.97 25.18
C ASN A 620 38.97 -19.88 26.17
N PRO A 621 39.86 -19.30 27.00
CA PRO A 621 39.46 -18.28 27.99
C PRO A 621 38.77 -17.05 27.38
N ASP A 622 39.20 -16.59 26.20
CA ASP A 622 38.63 -15.41 25.54
C ASP A 622 37.17 -15.67 25.13
N ARG A 623 36.87 -16.90 24.70
CA ARG A 623 35.50 -17.30 24.36
C ARG A 623 34.63 -17.46 25.60
N GLN A 624 35.15 -18.05 26.67
CA GLN A 624 34.42 -18.14 27.93
C GLN A 624 34.08 -16.75 28.47
N ALA A 625 35.03 -15.81 28.41
CA ALA A 625 34.78 -14.42 28.77
C ALA A 625 33.67 -13.79 27.91
N THR A 626 33.65 -14.08 26.60
CA THR A 626 32.59 -13.62 25.69
C THR A 626 31.22 -14.20 26.06
N PHE A 627 31.11 -15.48 26.40
CA PHE A 627 29.85 -16.10 26.83
C PHE A 627 29.34 -15.54 28.16
N VAL A 628 30.24 -15.32 29.12
CA VAL A 628 29.86 -14.71 30.40
C VAL A 628 29.38 -13.27 30.18
N GLN A 629 30.04 -12.51 29.30
CA GLN A 629 29.60 -11.16 28.92
C GLN A 629 28.23 -11.13 28.24
N SER A 630 27.88 -12.19 27.51
CA SER A 630 26.56 -12.32 26.88
C SER A 630 25.48 -12.91 27.80
N GLY A 631 25.83 -13.25 29.05
CA GLY A 631 24.89 -13.67 30.09
C GLY A 631 24.76 -15.18 30.27
N VAL A 632 25.58 -15.99 29.61
CA VAL A 632 25.63 -17.44 29.86
C VAL A 632 26.18 -17.70 31.25
N ALA A 633 25.45 -18.47 32.05
CA ALA A 633 25.92 -18.87 33.37
C ALA A 633 27.21 -19.72 33.24
N GLN A 634 28.24 -19.41 34.04
CA GLN A 634 29.50 -20.17 34.07
C GLN A 634 29.24 -21.68 34.28
N ALA A 635 28.27 -22.04 35.11
CA ALA A 635 27.88 -23.43 35.34
C ALA A 635 27.42 -24.16 34.05
N ALA A 636 26.79 -23.47 33.11
CA ALA A 636 26.40 -24.05 31.81
C ALA A 636 27.62 -24.30 30.92
N ILE A 637 28.59 -23.38 30.92
CA ILE A 637 29.86 -23.52 30.22
C ILE A 637 30.64 -24.72 30.79
N ASP A 638 30.78 -24.80 32.10
CA ASP A 638 31.47 -25.89 32.79
C ASP A 638 30.81 -27.24 32.51
N ALA A 639 29.47 -27.30 32.52
CA ALA A 639 28.71 -28.49 32.18
C ALA A 639 28.93 -28.92 30.72
N ALA A 640 29.00 -27.96 29.79
CA ALA A 640 29.32 -28.23 28.38
C ALA A 640 30.74 -28.77 28.23
N ILE A 641 31.75 -28.12 28.82
CA ILE A 641 33.15 -28.57 28.80
C ILE A 641 33.26 -29.98 29.36
N HIS A 642 32.69 -30.23 30.53
CA HIS A 642 32.74 -31.54 31.19
C HIS A 642 32.09 -32.64 30.32
N SER A 643 30.94 -32.33 29.72
CA SER A 643 30.23 -33.27 28.84
C SER A 643 31.04 -33.61 27.59
N VAL A 644 31.58 -32.58 26.90
CA VAL A 644 32.37 -32.75 25.68
C VAL A 644 33.68 -33.47 25.98
N GLN A 645 34.37 -33.13 27.07
CA GLN A 645 35.58 -33.84 27.52
C GLN A 645 35.28 -35.32 27.78
N GLY A 646 34.18 -35.62 28.47
CA GLY A 646 33.77 -36.98 28.71
C GLY A 646 33.44 -37.75 27.42
N LEU A 647 32.89 -37.09 26.39
CA LEU A 647 32.65 -37.70 25.08
C LEU A 647 33.95 -37.95 24.34
N TYR A 648 34.88 -36.98 24.36
CA TYR A 648 36.19 -37.08 23.75
C TYR A 648 36.96 -38.29 24.30
N ASN A 649 37.05 -38.41 25.63
CA ASN A 649 37.75 -39.52 26.29
C ASN A 649 37.13 -40.87 25.90
N TYR A 650 35.80 -40.95 25.85
CA TYR A 650 35.08 -42.15 25.43
C TYR A 650 35.38 -42.52 23.97
N LEU A 651 35.34 -41.55 23.06
CA LEU A 651 35.60 -41.76 21.64
C LEU A 651 37.06 -42.10 21.35
N HIS A 652 37.99 -41.50 22.09
CA HIS A 652 39.41 -41.76 21.94
C HIS A 652 39.75 -43.20 22.33
N GLY A 653 39.24 -43.69 23.46
CA GLY A 653 39.43 -45.07 23.90
C GLY A 653 38.74 -46.15 23.05
N MET A 654 37.91 -45.77 22.06
CA MET A 654 37.38 -46.70 21.05
C MET A 654 38.25 -46.80 19.79
N VAL A 655 39.15 -45.84 19.59
CA VAL A 655 40.03 -45.76 18.40
C VAL A 655 41.39 -46.42 18.67
N GLU A 656 41.84 -46.36 19.93
CA GLU A 656 42.93 -47.19 20.46
C GLU A 656 42.50 -48.66 20.60
#